data_AF-A0A7W4H6F3-F1
#
_entry.id   AF-A0A7W4H6F3-F1
#
_cell.length_a   1.000
_cell.length_b   1.000
_cell.length_c   1.000
_cell.angle_alpha   90.00
_cell.angle_beta   90.00
_cell.angle_gamma   90.00
#
_symmetry.space_group_name_H-M   'P 1'
#
loop_
_entity.id
_entity.type
_entity.pdbx_description
1 polymer ?
#
loop_
_entity_poly.entity_id
_entity_poly.type
_entity_poly.pdbx_seq_one_letter_code
_entity_poly.pdbx_strand_id
1 'polypeptide(L)'
;MTKLNTKLKNFSIRLALLLASSLSYAVVFLGAHTHNTYAATASIAISGNANIVYNHPVPTGTIFFKSLNISVKTDSPTGYNLYLSSDKEETGLVSLDASNPYRIESVSGYNNSIETDMENSYGYNTEKIDNKLYHAIPGLNSPVNIRAVEEEIEEDFNFNLGFRLNDKIPAGQYQRKLVFTMMVLDQARSTIVSGREFNAALKKSLTVTDPSYFADLTKTTPAVNEHWPELAIDIGRKKCSDEITEARTVKISTPDSDTPIYLGSYSQGEEEWNKVCIWTRASEINFNEDLSYMFAGLGGTSRTLKFVPQDGITDSMLKFDKVKNLAHFFHNSEVYHRGRIDVTPFLYNLRNNDIEDIESIFEDSDVANVGDMSFAKHAKHIARAFKNTPYLTDANVSYWEISDATDLTSVFENTGISTIDLAGSDFKNATLTTNMFKNSQASYIYLNKAKFDKVTNAAHMFDGANQVSSLDLAHTNFREVTDITSMFNNCTASVFDLKNSKFEKIKDFSNMFNNTTYASKIDLSSLQLTAAEDLSNMFKNTTASEIIINTNNNIGGSHITNMSEMFNGAQNVTSLNLGNITTGELTSIKYMFRDNSRLTSLTLPRVFNTSQVEDFSWLFAYTINLEEIGNIAQLNTISARDMNHMLYDTRAKVSQIVPILKTNHVTDLSYMLSESSIDGDIIFSSDFHTGEVTNMEGMFAQATYYTADISHFDFSSVENMSKMFMGGTTEVSYGACPHGLGMSDVICPANTQTTPVKTLAYLFTSNCNIKKIKAPKIIAPNLKDTRYAFAGLKEVTSIDLDNFDTSSVENMEGMFSFNDTDFMKDQHIKISLNTSNVKNKSKLFHYAYVSYLDVSDFDVSKVTDFSDTFGYTWLYELDLTGWNTISATDMTSMFGYSNWLQKIYASDSFVTTNVTASDNIFYLLPEAHYRGGAGSHIQNNIRYAHIDGGTANPGAFWRK
;
A
#
# COMPACT_ATOMS: atom_id res chain seq x y z
N MET A 1 32.02 -9.60 67.57
CA MET A 1 30.91 -10.57 67.71
C MET A 1 29.58 -9.80 67.74
N THR A 2 29.29 -9.09 66.66
CA THR A 2 28.24 -8.05 66.58
C THR A 2 27.88 -7.82 65.10
N LYS A 3 27.61 -8.92 64.40
CA LYS A 3 27.05 -8.97 63.04
C LYS A 3 26.00 -10.08 62.97
N LEU A 4 25.10 -10.07 63.95
CA LEU A 4 23.91 -10.93 63.97
C LEU A 4 22.81 -10.27 64.83
N ASN A 5 22.50 -8.99 64.61
CA ASN A 5 21.29 -8.38 65.21
C ASN A 5 20.80 -7.06 64.57
N THR A 6 21.25 -6.73 63.36
CA THR A 6 20.79 -5.54 62.63
C THR A 6 20.11 -5.86 61.29
N LYS A 7 19.96 -7.15 60.95
CA LYS A 7 19.18 -7.63 59.78
C LYS A 7 17.74 -8.04 60.08
N LEU A 8 17.31 -8.06 61.34
CA LEU A 8 15.93 -8.42 61.73
C LEU A 8 15.03 -7.23 62.08
N LYS A 9 15.55 -6.00 62.14
CA LYS A 9 14.74 -4.79 62.45
C LYS A 9 14.46 -3.88 61.26
N ASN A 10 15.27 -3.94 60.19
CA ASN A 10 14.98 -3.21 58.94
C ASN A 10 14.23 -4.06 57.90
N PHE A 11 14.11 -5.37 58.11
CA PHE A 11 13.21 -6.23 57.33
C PHE A 11 11.74 -6.05 57.81
N SER A 12 11.52 -5.75 59.08
CA SER A 12 10.18 -5.62 59.68
C SER A 12 9.53 -4.24 59.51
N ILE A 13 10.27 -3.20 59.09
CA ILE A 13 9.73 -1.83 58.92
C ILE A 13 9.49 -1.49 57.44
N ARG A 14 10.21 -2.12 56.50
CA ARG A 14 9.86 -2.04 55.07
C ARG A 14 8.81 -3.07 54.65
N LEU A 15 8.62 -4.16 55.41
CA LEU A 15 7.47 -5.05 55.24
C LEU A 15 6.18 -4.44 55.83
N ALA A 16 6.27 -3.60 56.88
CA ALA A 16 5.11 -2.95 57.50
C ALA A 16 4.61 -1.69 56.76
N LEU A 17 5.42 -1.07 55.89
CA LEU A 17 4.99 0.04 55.03
C LEU A 17 4.58 -0.40 53.61
N LEU A 18 4.90 -1.64 53.21
CA LEU A 18 4.34 -2.31 52.02
C LEU A 18 3.07 -3.13 52.33
N LEU A 19 2.68 -3.24 53.60
CA LEU A 19 1.44 -3.90 54.05
C LEU A 19 0.33 -2.92 54.47
N ALA A 20 0.51 -1.61 54.24
CA ALA A 20 -0.47 -0.56 54.56
C ALA A 20 -1.09 0.13 53.32
N SER A 21 -0.95 -0.47 52.13
CA SER A 21 -1.68 -0.06 50.92
C SER A 21 -2.34 -1.22 50.17
N SER A 22 -2.52 -2.37 50.84
CA SER A 22 -3.09 -3.59 50.25
C SER A 22 -3.96 -4.38 51.24
N LEU A 23 -4.82 -3.69 51.99
CA LEU A 23 -5.84 -4.35 52.84
C LEU A 23 -7.14 -3.53 52.89
N SER A 24 -7.73 -3.34 51.71
CA SER A 24 -9.14 -2.94 51.52
C SER A 24 -9.80 -3.90 50.53
N TYR A 25 -9.53 -5.20 50.71
CA TYR A 25 -10.25 -6.32 50.13
C TYR A 25 -10.32 -7.42 51.18
N ALA A 26 -11.40 -7.45 51.96
CA ALA A 26 -12.05 -8.64 52.49
C ALA A 26 -13.00 -8.23 53.63
N VAL A 27 -14.23 -8.75 53.55
CA VAL A 27 -15.33 -8.71 54.53
C VAL A 27 -16.38 -7.61 54.25
N VAL A 28 -17.57 -8.08 53.86
CA VAL A 28 -18.83 -7.39 53.48
C VAL A 28 -18.78 -6.77 52.07
N PHE A 29 -19.15 -7.44 50.98
CA PHE A 29 -20.34 -8.25 50.74
C PHE A 29 -19.99 -9.66 50.26
N LEU A 30 -20.42 -10.68 51.02
CA LEU A 30 -20.84 -11.95 50.44
C LEU A 30 -22.12 -11.69 49.62
N GLY A 31 -21.96 -11.03 48.48
CA GLY A 31 -22.84 -11.17 47.34
C GLY A 31 -22.31 -12.33 46.51
N ALA A 32 -22.15 -13.50 47.12
CA ALA A 32 -22.12 -14.70 46.33
C ALA A 32 -23.47 -14.72 45.61
N HIS A 33 -23.49 -14.39 44.32
CA HIS A 33 -24.38 -15.10 43.43
C HIS A 33 -23.90 -16.55 43.44
N THR A 34 -24.19 -17.25 44.54
CA THR A 34 -24.57 -18.63 44.45
C THR A 34 -25.72 -18.61 43.45
N HIS A 35 -25.44 -18.98 42.20
CA HIS A 35 -26.51 -19.45 41.35
C HIS A 35 -27.09 -20.62 42.13
N ASN A 36 -28.25 -20.40 42.72
CA ASN A 36 -29.05 -21.51 43.16
C ASN A 36 -29.36 -22.25 41.86
N THR A 37 -28.62 -23.35 41.60
CA THR A 37 -29.08 -24.41 40.72
C THR A 37 -30.25 -25.06 41.45
N TYR A 38 -31.39 -24.35 41.51
CA TYR A 38 -32.63 -25.04 41.82
C TYR A 38 -32.89 -25.88 40.57
N ALA A 39 -32.73 -27.20 40.72
CA ALA A 39 -33.42 -28.13 39.84
C ALA A 39 -34.90 -27.68 39.80
N ALA A 40 -35.51 -27.72 38.62
CA ALA A 40 -36.91 -27.33 38.48
C ALA A 40 -37.73 -27.98 39.59
N THR A 41 -38.49 -27.18 40.33
CA THR A 41 -39.36 -27.71 41.36
C THR A 41 -40.51 -28.42 40.68
N ALA A 42 -40.74 -29.67 41.08
CA ALA A 42 -41.91 -30.40 40.66
C ALA A 42 -42.48 -31.19 41.82
N SER A 43 -43.79 -31.15 41.95
CA SER A 43 -44.51 -31.93 42.95
C SER A 43 -45.66 -32.67 42.29
N ILE A 44 -45.88 -33.89 42.76
CA ILE A 44 -47.06 -34.69 42.46
C ILE A 44 -47.80 -34.96 43.77
N ALA A 45 -49.09 -34.68 43.79
CA ALA A 45 -49.98 -35.04 44.89
C ALA A 45 -51.11 -35.92 44.35
N ILE A 46 -51.41 -37.00 45.06
CA ILE A 46 -52.52 -37.91 44.73
C ILE A 46 -53.50 -37.86 45.89
N SER A 47 -54.72 -37.40 45.64
CA SER A 47 -55.79 -37.29 46.63
C SER A 47 -56.99 -38.14 46.25
N GLY A 48 -57.64 -38.77 47.25
CA GLY A 48 -58.75 -39.70 47.04
C GLY A 48 -58.53 -41.04 47.75
N ASN A 49 -59.52 -41.92 47.68
CA ASN A 49 -59.49 -43.23 48.34
C ASN A 49 -59.75 -44.36 47.34
N ALA A 50 -58.75 -45.19 47.07
CA ALA A 50 -58.84 -46.34 46.16
C ALA A 50 -59.48 -47.60 46.79
N ASN A 51 -59.77 -47.61 48.10
CA ASN A 51 -60.30 -48.78 48.80
C ASN A 51 -61.77 -49.04 48.46
N ILE A 52 -62.07 -50.27 48.05
CA ILE A 52 -63.42 -50.78 47.88
C ILE A 52 -63.70 -51.77 49.01
N VAL A 53 -64.75 -51.52 49.77
CA VAL A 53 -65.18 -52.38 50.87
C VAL A 53 -66.62 -52.83 50.59
N TYR A 54 -66.84 -54.14 50.60
CA TYR A 54 -68.15 -54.73 50.40
C TYR A 54 -68.30 -55.90 51.39
N ASN A 55 -69.34 -55.86 52.22
CA ASN A 55 -69.46 -56.73 53.42
C ASN A 55 -70.28 -58.01 53.19
N HIS A 56 -70.64 -58.30 51.93
CA HIS A 56 -71.41 -59.47 51.51
C HIS A 56 -70.77 -60.12 50.28
N PRO A 57 -71.13 -61.35 49.88
CA PRO A 57 -70.75 -61.87 48.57
C PRO A 57 -71.18 -60.88 47.48
N VAL A 58 -70.24 -60.48 46.62
CA VAL A 58 -70.49 -59.47 45.58
C VAL A 58 -71.46 -60.06 44.55
N PRO A 59 -72.61 -59.44 44.25
CA PRO A 59 -73.50 -59.94 43.21
C PRO A 59 -72.81 -60.05 41.85
N THR A 60 -73.18 -61.04 41.04
CA THR A 60 -72.59 -61.23 39.71
C THR A 60 -72.72 -59.97 38.85
N GLY A 61 -71.59 -59.46 38.35
CA GLY A 61 -71.52 -58.30 37.45
C GLY A 61 -71.53 -56.94 38.15
N THR A 62 -71.30 -56.88 39.47
CA THR A 62 -71.25 -55.61 40.21
C THR A 62 -70.07 -54.76 39.76
N ILE A 63 -70.35 -53.48 39.47
CA ILE A 63 -69.34 -52.50 39.05
C ILE A 63 -69.00 -51.58 40.21
N PHE A 64 -67.71 -51.43 40.47
CA PHE A 64 -67.17 -50.42 41.39
C PHE A 64 -66.28 -49.46 40.63
N PHE A 65 -66.31 -48.19 41.01
CA PHE A 65 -65.41 -47.17 40.47
C PHE A 65 -64.79 -46.35 41.60
N LYS A 66 -63.52 -45.97 41.43
CA LYS A 66 -62.80 -45.05 42.32
C LYS A 66 -62.02 -44.05 41.49
N SER A 67 -62.25 -42.77 41.72
CA SER A 67 -61.48 -41.70 41.11
C SER A 67 -60.46 -41.16 42.12
N LEU A 68 -59.21 -41.11 41.69
CA LEU A 68 -58.12 -40.40 42.36
C LEU A 68 -57.87 -39.11 41.59
N ASN A 69 -57.69 -38.00 42.29
CA ASN A 69 -57.26 -36.75 41.68
C ASN A 69 -55.73 -36.68 41.78
N ILE A 70 -55.07 -36.46 40.65
CA ILE A 70 -53.63 -36.28 40.55
C ILE A 70 -53.39 -34.80 40.24
N SER A 71 -52.72 -34.11 41.16
CA SER A 71 -52.25 -32.73 41.02
C SER A 71 -50.77 -32.75 40.68
N VAL A 72 -50.37 -32.08 39.60
CA VAL A 72 -48.96 -31.88 39.24
C VAL A 72 -48.68 -30.39 39.15
N LYS A 73 -47.60 -29.96 39.81
CA LYS A 73 -47.07 -28.61 39.70
C LYS A 73 -45.61 -28.69 39.29
N THR A 74 -45.21 -28.00 38.23
CA THR A 74 -43.80 -27.83 37.86
C THR A 74 -43.53 -26.42 37.35
N ASP A 75 -42.38 -25.86 37.75
CA ASP A 75 -41.81 -24.63 37.19
C ASP A 75 -40.82 -24.92 36.05
N SER A 76 -40.73 -26.17 35.59
CA SER A 76 -39.85 -26.52 34.48
C SER A 76 -40.38 -25.94 33.17
N PRO A 77 -39.60 -25.13 32.44
CA PRO A 77 -40.00 -24.61 31.14
C PRO A 77 -40.07 -25.70 30.05
N THR A 78 -39.59 -26.90 30.35
CA THR A 78 -39.63 -28.08 29.48
C THR A 78 -40.67 -29.13 29.92
N GLY A 79 -41.47 -28.82 30.95
CA GLY A 79 -42.62 -29.61 31.40
C GLY A 79 -42.27 -30.95 32.06
N TYR A 80 -43.20 -31.91 31.99
CA TYR A 80 -43.09 -33.21 32.66
C TYR A 80 -43.73 -34.38 31.88
N ASN A 81 -43.25 -35.60 32.15
CA ASN A 81 -43.90 -36.85 31.77
C ASN A 81 -44.29 -37.64 33.02
N LEU A 82 -45.49 -38.22 33.04
CA LEU A 82 -45.97 -39.07 34.13
C LEU A 82 -46.25 -40.48 33.65
N TYR A 83 -45.62 -41.43 34.31
CA TYR A 83 -45.72 -42.84 34.00
C TYR A 83 -46.49 -43.59 35.08
N LEU A 84 -47.27 -44.59 34.67
CA LEU A 84 -47.93 -45.56 35.54
C LEU A 84 -47.29 -46.93 35.39
N SER A 85 -47.14 -47.64 36.50
CA SER A 85 -46.83 -49.08 36.55
C SER A 85 -47.42 -49.72 37.81
N SER A 86 -47.50 -51.04 37.83
CA SER A 86 -47.59 -51.81 39.05
C SER A 86 -46.22 -51.86 39.74
N ASP A 87 -46.22 -52.05 41.07
CA ASP A 87 -45.01 -52.34 41.84
C ASP A 87 -44.31 -53.66 41.48
N LYS A 88 -44.91 -54.53 40.67
CA LYS A 88 -44.32 -55.77 40.15
C LYS A 88 -44.74 -56.01 38.70
N GLU A 89 -44.11 -56.97 38.04
CA GLU A 89 -44.51 -57.41 36.70
C GLU A 89 -45.90 -58.04 36.69
N GLU A 90 -46.22 -58.79 37.73
CA GLU A 90 -47.56 -59.31 37.98
C GLU A 90 -48.48 -58.17 38.41
N THR A 91 -49.58 -57.94 37.68
CA THR A 91 -50.44 -56.76 37.83
C THR A 91 -51.72 -57.08 38.60
N GLY A 92 -52.14 -58.34 38.74
CA GLY A 92 -53.36 -58.69 39.48
C GLY A 92 -53.34 -58.28 40.96
N LEU A 93 -54.51 -57.97 41.52
CA LEU A 93 -54.66 -57.75 42.97
C LEU A 93 -54.54 -59.08 43.70
N VAL A 94 -53.64 -59.14 44.67
CA VAL A 94 -53.30 -60.39 45.38
C VAL A 94 -53.93 -60.38 46.75
N SER A 95 -54.40 -61.54 47.21
CA SER A 95 -54.91 -61.68 48.58
C SER A 95 -53.81 -61.37 49.61
N LEU A 96 -54.20 -60.71 50.70
CA LEU A 96 -53.38 -60.53 51.89
C LEU A 96 -53.26 -61.80 52.73
N ASP A 97 -54.17 -62.76 52.54
CA ASP A 97 -54.07 -64.09 53.11
C ASP A 97 -53.20 -64.97 52.21
N ALA A 98 -52.01 -65.34 52.70
CA ALA A 98 -51.05 -66.16 51.95
C ALA A 98 -51.59 -67.56 51.59
N SER A 99 -52.66 -68.03 52.24
CA SER A 99 -53.31 -69.30 51.93
C SER A 99 -54.32 -69.21 50.77
N ASN A 100 -54.68 -68.00 50.33
CA ASN A 100 -55.60 -67.76 49.21
C ASN A 100 -54.83 -67.41 47.93
N PRO A 101 -54.70 -68.32 46.96
CA PRO A 101 -53.96 -68.06 45.72
C PRO A 101 -54.76 -67.22 44.71
N TYR A 102 -56.02 -66.88 44.99
CA TYR A 102 -56.90 -66.15 44.06
C TYR A 102 -56.40 -64.73 43.81
N ARG A 103 -56.61 -64.26 42.58
CA ARG A 103 -56.22 -62.93 42.10
C ARG A 103 -57.37 -62.30 41.33
N ILE A 104 -57.47 -60.98 41.44
CA ILE A 104 -58.35 -60.18 40.57
C ILE A 104 -57.43 -59.59 39.52
N GLU A 105 -57.49 -60.14 38.32
CA GLU A 105 -56.53 -59.80 37.25
C GLU A 105 -56.75 -58.39 36.73
N SER A 106 -55.68 -57.76 36.25
CA SER A 106 -55.85 -56.58 35.40
C SER A 106 -56.53 -57.00 34.09
N VAL A 107 -57.37 -56.13 33.53
CA VAL A 107 -57.83 -56.28 32.13
C VAL A 107 -56.63 -56.34 31.19
N SER A 108 -56.81 -56.95 30.02
CA SER A 108 -55.78 -56.98 28.96
C SER A 108 -55.98 -55.86 27.93
N GLY A 109 -54.91 -55.26 27.43
CA GLY A 109 -54.98 -54.28 26.35
C GLY A 109 -55.62 -52.94 26.75
N TYR A 110 -56.24 -52.26 25.79
CA TYR A 110 -56.76 -50.89 25.91
C TYR A 110 -58.27 -50.82 25.58
N ASN A 111 -58.97 -49.82 26.11
CA ASN A 111 -60.38 -49.51 25.80
C ASN A 111 -61.38 -50.64 26.14
N ASN A 112 -61.18 -51.37 27.23
CA ASN A 112 -62.10 -52.42 27.67
C ASN A 112 -63.34 -51.81 28.32
N SER A 113 -64.53 -52.13 27.79
CA SER A 113 -65.79 -51.72 28.39
C SER A 113 -66.04 -52.44 29.71
N ILE A 114 -66.20 -51.67 30.79
CA ILE A 114 -66.49 -52.22 32.12
C ILE A 114 -67.78 -53.03 32.16
N GLU A 115 -68.68 -52.87 31.19
CA GLU A 115 -69.94 -53.61 31.15
C GLU A 115 -69.87 -54.96 30.43
N THR A 116 -68.88 -55.16 29.57
CA THR A 116 -68.88 -56.29 28.63
C THR A 116 -67.54 -57.03 28.54
N ASP A 117 -66.42 -56.33 28.71
CA ASP A 117 -65.07 -56.88 28.53
C ASP A 117 -64.38 -57.21 29.86
N MET A 118 -64.96 -56.76 30.98
CA MET A 118 -64.40 -56.96 32.33
C MET A 118 -65.21 -58.01 33.09
N GLU A 119 -64.55 -59.03 33.65
CA GLU A 119 -65.14 -59.98 34.60
C GLU A 119 -64.09 -60.42 35.61
N ASN A 120 -64.38 -60.22 36.90
CA ASN A 120 -63.44 -60.42 38.01
C ASN A 120 -62.08 -59.76 37.75
N SER A 121 -62.12 -58.57 37.14
CA SER A 121 -60.94 -57.83 36.72
C SER A 121 -61.05 -56.35 37.04
N TYR A 122 -59.92 -55.68 36.96
CA TYR A 122 -59.82 -54.23 37.19
C TYR A 122 -58.89 -53.56 36.17
N GLY A 123 -59.06 -52.26 35.98
CA GLY A 123 -58.27 -51.48 35.04
C GLY A 123 -58.30 -49.99 35.36
N TYR A 124 -57.57 -49.18 34.58
CA TYR A 124 -57.48 -47.74 34.78
C TYR A 124 -57.99 -46.91 33.60
N ASN A 125 -58.40 -45.67 33.85
CA ASN A 125 -58.87 -44.71 32.86
C ASN A 125 -58.45 -43.28 33.28
N THR A 126 -57.83 -42.52 32.38
CA THR A 126 -57.34 -41.15 32.63
C THR A 126 -58.19 -40.05 32.00
N GLU A 127 -59.34 -40.40 31.44
CA GLU A 127 -60.26 -39.43 30.85
C GLU A 127 -60.83 -38.47 31.90
N LYS A 128 -61.02 -37.21 31.49
CA LYS A 128 -61.53 -36.13 32.34
C LYS A 128 -62.91 -36.48 32.92
N ILE A 129 -63.74 -37.17 32.14
CA ILE A 129 -65.01 -37.78 32.53
C ILE A 129 -64.87 -39.28 32.26
N ASP A 130 -65.11 -40.12 33.27
CA ASP A 130 -65.02 -41.58 33.14
C ASP A 130 -65.98 -42.11 32.05
N ASN A 131 -65.41 -42.39 30.87
CA ASN A 131 -66.11 -42.92 29.70
C ASN A 131 -66.42 -44.43 29.80
N LYS A 132 -66.14 -45.06 30.96
CA LYS A 132 -66.35 -46.48 31.24
C LYS A 132 -65.48 -47.44 30.41
N LEU A 133 -64.44 -46.94 29.76
CA LEU A 133 -63.43 -47.72 29.04
C LEU A 133 -62.13 -47.75 29.85
N TYR A 134 -61.60 -48.94 30.12
CA TYR A 134 -60.46 -49.14 31.01
C TYR A 134 -59.31 -49.87 30.31
N HIS A 135 -58.09 -49.45 30.63
CA HIS A 135 -56.84 -50.00 30.14
C HIS A 135 -56.22 -50.94 31.18
N ALA A 136 -55.40 -51.87 30.69
CA ALA A 136 -54.61 -52.77 31.52
C ALA A 136 -53.66 -52.00 32.42
N ILE A 137 -53.60 -52.35 33.72
CA ILE A 137 -52.53 -51.88 34.60
C ILE A 137 -51.19 -52.39 34.05
N PRO A 138 -50.22 -51.51 33.74
CA PRO A 138 -48.93 -51.92 33.19
C PRO A 138 -48.04 -52.59 34.24
N GLY A 139 -47.24 -53.57 33.82
CA GLY A 139 -46.24 -54.22 34.67
C GLY A 139 -45.04 -53.31 34.98
N LEU A 140 -44.28 -53.66 36.02
CA LEU A 140 -43.13 -52.87 36.48
C LEU A 140 -42.09 -52.59 35.39
N ASN A 141 -41.79 -53.54 34.51
CA ASN A 141 -40.77 -53.37 33.46
C ASN A 141 -41.29 -52.71 32.19
N SER A 142 -42.57 -52.34 32.15
CA SER A 142 -43.20 -51.71 30.99
C SER A 142 -44.13 -50.56 31.43
N PRO A 143 -43.60 -49.55 32.14
CA PRO A 143 -44.40 -48.40 32.55
C PRO A 143 -44.96 -47.65 31.33
N VAL A 144 -46.21 -47.21 31.42
CA VAL A 144 -46.89 -46.48 30.34
C VAL A 144 -46.94 -45.01 30.69
N ASN A 145 -46.61 -44.14 29.73
CA ASN A 145 -46.80 -42.70 29.86
C ASN A 145 -48.30 -42.40 29.80
N ILE A 146 -48.85 -41.87 30.90
CA ILE A 146 -50.27 -41.56 31.04
C ILE A 146 -50.57 -40.07 30.92
N ARG A 147 -49.55 -39.20 30.97
CA ARG A 147 -49.69 -37.75 30.83
C ARG A 147 -48.35 -37.11 30.46
N ALA A 148 -48.34 -36.26 29.44
CA ALA A 148 -47.17 -35.48 29.02
C ALA A 148 -47.56 -34.02 28.84
N VAL A 149 -46.81 -33.11 29.43
CA VAL A 149 -46.98 -31.64 29.30
C VAL A 149 -45.64 -31.01 28.99
N GLU A 150 -45.64 -30.02 28.09
CA GLU A 150 -44.42 -29.42 27.52
C GLU A 150 -44.20 -27.96 27.95
N GLU A 151 -44.76 -27.56 29.08
CA GLU A 151 -44.68 -26.19 29.62
C GLU A 151 -44.71 -26.19 31.16
N GLU A 152 -44.37 -25.06 31.76
CA GLU A 152 -44.61 -24.83 33.19
C GLU A 152 -46.11 -24.87 33.46
N ILE A 153 -46.53 -25.64 34.47
CA ILE A 153 -47.95 -25.85 34.70
C ILE A 153 -48.25 -26.20 36.15
N GLU A 154 -49.45 -25.80 36.58
CA GLU A 154 -50.15 -26.36 37.73
C GLU A 154 -51.47 -26.93 37.22
N GLU A 155 -51.61 -28.26 37.23
CA GLU A 155 -52.80 -28.95 36.71
C GLU A 155 -53.31 -30.06 37.63
N ASP A 156 -54.60 -30.31 37.54
CA ASP A 156 -55.30 -31.43 38.17
C ASP A 156 -55.98 -32.30 37.10
N PHE A 157 -55.84 -33.62 37.20
CA PHE A 157 -56.59 -34.57 36.38
C PHE A 157 -56.99 -35.82 37.13
N ASN A 158 -57.99 -36.54 36.60
CA ASN A 158 -58.56 -37.71 37.26
C ASN A 158 -57.89 -39.00 36.76
N PHE A 159 -57.57 -39.88 37.71
CA PHE A 159 -57.18 -41.26 37.49
C PHE A 159 -58.27 -42.18 38.05
N ASN A 160 -59.00 -42.85 37.17
CA ASN A 160 -60.15 -43.66 37.52
C ASN A 160 -59.75 -45.14 37.52
N LEU A 161 -60.12 -45.86 38.57
CA LEU A 161 -60.02 -47.32 38.68
C LEU A 161 -61.41 -47.93 38.59
N GLY A 162 -61.56 -48.87 37.67
CA GLY A 162 -62.80 -49.60 37.42
C GLY A 162 -62.63 -51.06 37.79
N PHE A 163 -63.63 -51.63 38.46
CA PHE A 163 -63.65 -53.03 38.86
C PHE A 163 -64.98 -53.63 38.47
N ARG A 164 -64.96 -54.82 37.88
CA ARG A 164 -66.18 -55.61 37.67
C ARG A 164 -66.02 -56.96 38.33
N LEU A 165 -66.80 -57.20 39.38
CA LEU A 165 -66.63 -58.32 40.29
C LEU A 165 -67.93 -59.16 40.36
N ASN A 166 -67.81 -60.45 40.62
CA ASN A 166 -68.93 -61.38 40.80
C ASN A 166 -68.82 -62.19 42.09
N ASP A 167 -69.78 -63.09 42.31
CA ASP A 167 -69.93 -63.90 43.52
C ASP A 167 -68.92 -65.05 43.63
N LYS A 168 -68.06 -65.25 42.62
CA LYS A 168 -67.01 -66.28 42.61
C LYS A 168 -65.69 -65.82 43.22
N ILE A 169 -65.55 -64.54 43.55
CA ILE A 169 -64.34 -64.03 44.22
C ILE A 169 -64.35 -64.47 45.69
N PRO A 170 -63.32 -65.20 46.17
CA PRO A 170 -63.24 -65.58 47.58
C PRO A 170 -63.21 -64.35 48.49
N ALA A 171 -63.91 -64.41 49.63
CA ALA A 171 -63.88 -63.35 50.63
C ALA A 171 -62.44 -63.12 51.12
N GLY A 172 -61.98 -61.88 51.11
CA GLY A 172 -60.63 -61.54 51.51
C GLY A 172 -60.29 -60.09 51.20
N GLN A 173 -59.11 -59.67 51.67
CA GLN A 173 -58.54 -58.38 51.32
C GLN A 173 -57.56 -58.59 50.16
N TYR A 174 -57.79 -57.91 49.04
CA TYR A 174 -56.93 -57.97 47.87
C TYR A 174 -56.24 -56.62 47.67
N GLN A 175 -54.96 -56.62 47.36
CA GLN A 175 -54.20 -55.39 47.17
C GLN A 175 -53.21 -55.46 46.01
N ARG A 176 -52.94 -54.28 45.46
CA ARG A 176 -51.87 -54.02 44.50
C ARG A 176 -51.41 -52.58 44.68
N LYS A 177 -50.09 -52.34 44.63
CA LYS A 177 -49.55 -50.98 44.62
C LYS A 177 -49.39 -50.51 43.17
N LEU A 178 -49.87 -49.31 42.92
CA LEU A 178 -49.64 -48.58 41.68
C LEU A 178 -48.56 -47.54 41.92
N VAL A 179 -47.58 -47.47 41.01
CA VAL A 179 -46.44 -46.57 41.06
C VAL A 179 -46.63 -45.52 39.99
N PHE A 180 -46.68 -44.26 40.41
CA PHE A 180 -46.68 -43.09 39.55
C PHE A 180 -45.28 -42.49 39.55
N THR A 181 -44.64 -42.41 38.38
CA THR A 181 -43.28 -41.86 38.23
C THR A 181 -43.34 -40.60 37.40
N MET A 182 -43.05 -39.46 38.01
CA MET A 182 -42.95 -38.18 37.31
C MET A 182 -41.49 -37.91 36.92
N MET A 183 -41.25 -37.60 35.65
CA MET A 183 -39.95 -37.16 35.14
C MET A 183 -40.07 -35.73 34.65
N VAL A 184 -39.31 -34.83 35.26
CA VAL A 184 -39.16 -33.43 34.84
C VAL A 184 -38.01 -33.38 33.85
N LEU A 185 -38.24 -32.78 32.68
CA LEU A 185 -37.17 -32.50 31.72
C LEU A 185 -36.60 -31.14 32.14
N ASP A 186 -35.32 -31.00 32.54
CA ASP A 186 -34.70 -29.68 32.82
C ASP A 186 -33.31 -29.48 32.18
N GLN A 187 -32.70 -30.52 31.60
CA GLN A 187 -31.36 -30.50 30.99
C GLN A 187 -31.34 -30.80 29.49
N ALA A 188 -32.24 -30.20 28.70
CA ALA A 188 -32.19 -30.36 27.25
C ALA A 188 -30.99 -29.61 26.67
N ARG A 189 -30.00 -30.33 26.16
CA ARG A 189 -28.80 -29.76 25.53
C ARG A 189 -28.94 -29.86 24.03
N SER A 190 -28.61 -28.80 23.33
CA SER A 190 -28.68 -28.81 21.86
C SER A 190 -27.52 -28.03 21.29
N THR A 191 -26.98 -28.55 20.19
CA THR A 191 -25.79 -28.00 19.56
C THR A 191 -26.17 -27.42 18.22
N ILE A 192 -25.84 -26.15 17.99
CA ILE A 192 -25.99 -25.49 16.70
C ILE A 192 -25.09 -26.20 15.68
N VAL A 193 -25.56 -26.31 14.45
CA VAL A 193 -24.81 -26.85 13.31
C VAL A 193 -23.51 -26.06 13.05
N SER A 194 -22.65 -26.55 12.16
CA SER A 194 -21.41 -25.85 11.79
C SER A 194 -21.68 -24.44 11.24
N GLY A 195 -20.69 -23.55 11.29
CA GLY A 195 -20.81 -22.18 10.77
C GLY A 195 -21.25 -22.13 9.30
N ARG A 196 -20.75 -23.07 8.48
CA ARG A 196 -21.15 -23.20 7.06
C ARG A 196 -22.62 -23.56 6.89
N GLU A 197 -23.11 -24.53 7.66
CA GLU A 197 -24.53 -24.93 7.65
C GLU A 197 -25.42 -23.82 8.20
N PHE A 198 -24.96 -23.10 9.24
CA PHE A 198 -25.64 -21.93 9.77
C PHE A 198 -25.74 -20.80 8.73
N ASN A 199 -24.65 -20.49 8.02
CA ASN A 199 -24.64 -19.47 6.96
C ASN A 199 -25.65 -19.81 5.85
N ALA A 200 -25.67 -21.06 5.41
CA ALA A 200 -26.65 -21.54 4.43
C ALA A 200 -28.09 -21.43 4.98
N ALA A 201 -28.30 -21.78 6.25
CA ALA A 201 -29.61 -21.64 6.89
C ALA A 201 -30.06 -20.17 6.98
N LEU A 202 -29.15 -19.26 7.33
CA LEU A 202 -29.39 -17.83 7.38
C LEU A 202 -29.73 -17.26 6.00
N LYS A 203 -28.93 -17.53 4.97
CA LYS A 203 -29.22 -17.10 3.59
C LYS A 203 -30.58 -17.64 3.11
N LYS A 204 -30.88 -18.91 3.42
CA LYS A 204 -32.17 -19.51 3.07
C LYS A 204 -33.35 -18.85 3.81
N SER A 205 -33.22 -18.51 5.10
CA SER A 205 -34.29 -17.82 5.83
C SER A 205 -34.57 -16.43 5.25
N LEU A 206 -33.52 -15.76 4.75
CA LEU A 206 -33.57 -14.48 4.05
C LEU A 206 -34.09 -14.60 2.61
N THR A 207 -34.56 -15.77 2.18
CA THR A 207 -35.09 -16.06 0.84
C THR A 207 -34.07 -16.01 -0.32
N VAL A 208 -32.78 -16.18 -0.02
CA VAL A 208 -31.76 -16.39 -1.06
C VAL A 208 -32.01 -17.75 -1.73
N THR A 209 -32.12 -17.75 -3.07
CA THR A 209 -32.43 -18.96 -3.85
C THR A 209 -31.38 -19.30 -4.91
N ASP A 210 -30.53 -18.36 -5.32
CA ASP A 210 -29.46 -18.62 -6.29
C ASP A 210 -28.41 -19.58 -5.69
N PRO A 211 -28.20 -20.77 -6.30
CA PRO A 211 -27.27 -21.78 -5.80
C PRO A 211 -25.82 -21.30 -5.65
N SER A 212 -25.42 -20.26 -6.39
CA SER A 212 -24.04 -19.76 -6.37
C SER A 212 -23.62 -19.18 -5.01
N TYR A 213 -24.54 -18.64 -4.22
CA TYR A 213 -24.27 -18.11 -2.87
C TYR A 213 -24.11 -19.20 -1.79
N PHE A 214 -24.47 -20.44 -2.12
CA PHE A 214 -24.29 -21.63 -1.28
C PHE A 214 -23.08 -22.46 -1.71
N ALA A 215 -22.71 -22.41 -2.99
CA ALA A 215 -21.49 -23.00 -3.52
C ALA A 215 -20.24 -22.24 -3.08
N ASP A 216 -20.33 -20.91 -3.00
CA ASP A 216 -19.31 -20.03 -2.45
C ASP A 216 -19.92 -19.15 -1.35
N LEU A 217 -19.58 -19.46 -0.09
CA LEU A 217 -20.14 -18.76 1.06
C LEU A 217 -19.58 -17.34 1.21
N THR A 218 -18.44 -17.03 0.57
CA THR A 218 -17.85 -15.68 0.57
C THR A 218 -18.47 -14.78 -0.48
N LYS A 219 -19.20 -15.33 -1.46
CA LYS A 219 -19.89 -14.50 -2.45
C LYS A 219 -20.95 -13.63 -1.77
N THR A 220 -20.78 -12.31 -1.84
CA THR A 220 -21.65 -11.33 -1.18
C THR A 220 -23.05 -11.33 -1.79
N THR A 221 -24.08 -11.51 -0.97
CA THR A 221 -25.48 -11.34 -1.40
C THR A 221 -25.74 -9.89 -1.83
N PRO A 222 -26.70 -9.61 -2.73
CA PRO A 222 -26.98 -8.24 -3.18
C PRO A 222 -27.31 -7.30 -2.01
N ALA A 223 -26.65 -6.14 -1.97
CA ALA A 223 -26.83 -5.14 -0.91
C ALA A 223 -28.11 -4.26 -1.09
N VAL A 224 -28.91 -4.46 -2.14
CA VAL A 224 -30.06 -3.62 -2.48
C VAL A 224 -31.37 -4.36 -2.18
N ASN A 225 -32.13 -3.87 -1.20
CA ASN A 225 -33.53 -4.15 -0.83
C ASN A 225 -34.04 -5.62 -0.75
N GLU A 226 -33.23 -6.65 -0.97
CA GLU A 226 -33.74 -8.04 -1.04
C GLU A 226 -33.57 -8.84 0.25
N HIS A 227 -32.45 -8.67 0.96
CA HIS A 227 -32.06 -9.62 2.02
C HIS A 227 -31.60 -8.99 3.34
N TRP A 228 -31.51 -7.66 3.46
CA TRP A 228 -30.87 -6.91 4.56
C TRP A 228 -30.98 -7.55 5.95
N PRO A 229 -29.99 -8.35 6.37
CA PRO A 229 -30.09 -9.07 7.63
C PRO A 229 -29.77 -8.14 8.80
N GLU A 230 -30.61 -8.17 9.82
CA GLU A 230 -30.28 -7.55 11.09
C GLU A 230 -29.33 -8.45 11.89
N LEU A 231 -28.14 -7.95 12.19
CA LEU A 231 -27.10 -8.67 12.93
C LEU A 231 -27.35 -8.71 14.45
N ALA A 232 -28.39 -8.03 14.95
CA ALA A 232 -28.91 -8.22 16.30
C ALA A 232 -29.92 -9.38 16.27
N ILE A 233 -29.44 -10.60 16.52
CA ILE A 233 -30.19 -11.84 16.35
C ILE A 233 -30.91 -12.17 17.66
N ASP A 234 -32.23 -12.19 17.63
CA ASP A 234 -33.03 -12.58 18.80
C ASP A 234 -32.91 -14.09 19.04
N ILE A 235 -32.74 -14.49 20.31
CA ILE A 235 -32.70 -15.90 20.71
C ILE A 235 -33.64 -16.16 21.89
N GLY A 236 -34.71 -16.91 21.65
CA GLY A 236 -35.79 -17.12 22.61
C GLY A 236 -36.21 -18.58 22.77
N ARG A 237 -37.11 -18.82 23.73
CA ARG A 237 -37.79 -20.11 23.89
C ARG A 237 -38.88 -20.31 22.84
N LYS A 238 -39.52 -19.20 22.45
CA LYS A 238 -40.62 -19.18 21.50
C LYS A 238 -40.17 -18.52 20.21
N LYS A 239 -40.91 -18.83 19.15
CA LYS A 239 -40.76 -18.18 17.84
C LYS A 239 -41.07 -16.69 17.99
N CYS A 240 -40.18 -15.82 17.49
CA CYS A 240 -40.23 -14.38 17.77
C CYS A 240 -41.42 -13.65 17.10
N SER A 241 -41.92 -14.17 15.97
CA SER A 241 -43.05 -13.61 15.24
C SER A 241 -43.79 -14.69 14.45
N ASP A 242 -45.11 -14.57 14.37
CA ASP A 242 -45.94 -15.44 13.52
C ASP A 242 -45.67 -15.24 12.02
N GLU A 243 -45.07 -14.11 11.63
CA GLU A 243 -44.71 -13.78 10.25
C GLU A 243 -43.54 -14.63 9.69
N ILE A 244 -42.79 -15.31 10.55
CA ILE A 244 -41.75 -16.26 10.10
C ILE A 244 -42.47 -17.48 9.50
N THR A 245 -42.52 -17.58 8.18
CA THR A 245 -43.22 -18.69 7.49
C THR A 245 -42.43 -20.01 7.55
N GLU A 246 -43.08 -21.12 7.24
CA GLU A 246 -42.42 -22.44 7.13
C GLU A 246 -41.30 -22.43 6.08
N ALA A 247 -41.50 -21.73 4.95
CA ALA A 247 -40.48 -21.58 3.91
C ALA A 247 -39.23 -20.81 4.37
N ARG A 248 -39.38 -19.92 5.37
CA ARG A 248 -38.29 -19.16 5.99
C ARG A 248 -37.78 -19.79 7.29
N THR A 249 -38.27 -20.96 7.66
CA THR A 249 -37.85 -21.68 8.87
C THR A 249 -36.86 -22.78 8.50
N VAL A 250 -35.70 -22.80 9.16
CA VAL A 250 -34.66 -23.80 8.95
C VAL A 250 -34.25 -24.40 10.30
N LYS A 251 -34.19 -25.73 10.40
CA LYS A 251 -33.64 -26.41 11.57
C LYS A 251 -32.12 -26.31 11.55
N ILE A 252 -31.53 -25.79 12.62
CA ILE A 252 -30.09 -25.53 12.79
C ILE A 252 -29.48 -26.26 13.99
N SER A 253 -30.13 -27.30 14.49
CA SER A 253 -29.54 -28.20 15.50
C SER A 253 -28.96 -29.46 14.87
N THR A 254 -27.84 -29.93 15.41
CA THR A 254 -27.25 -31.24 15.06
C THR A 254 -28.22 -32.40 15.34
N PRO A 255 -28.03 -33.56 14.69
CA PRO A 255 -28.89 -34.74 14.91
C PRO A 255 -28.95 -35.24 16.35
N ASP A 256 -27.85 -35.09 17.11
CA ASP A 256 -27.73 -35.57 18.50
C ASP A 256 -28.29 -34.60 19.54
N SER A 257 -28.95 -33.52 19.11
CA SER A 257 -29.55 -32.54 20.01
C SER A 257 -30.84 -33.05 20.65
N ASP A 258 -31.00 -32.87 21.96
CA ASP A 258 -32.18 -33.31 22.72
C ASP A 258 -33.47 -32.64 22.24
N THR A 259 -33.37 -31.42 21.71
CA THR A 259 -34.49 -30.65 21.17
C THR A 259 -34.03 -29.85 19.95
N PRO A 260 -34.91 -29.60 18.96
CA PRO A 260 -34.52 -28.82 17.80
C PRO A 260 -34.20 -27.36 18.16
N ILE A 261 -33.27 -26.79 17.40
CA ILE A 261 -33.03 -25.35 17.32
C ILE A 261 -33.46 -24.94 15.92
N TYR A 262 -34.26 -23.88 15.83
CA TYR A 262 -34.71 -23.33 14.55
C TYR A 262 -34.19 -21.92 14.37
N LEU A 263 -33.93 -21.55 13.12
CA LEU A 263 -33.61 -20.20 12.68
C LEU A 263 -34.65 -19.78 11.63
N GLY A 264 -35.07 -18.53 11.71
CA GLY A 264 -35.92 -17.94 10.69
C GLY A 264 -35.81 -16.42 10.67
N SER A 265 -36.37 -15.81 9.64
CA SER A 265 -36.40 -14.35 9.51
C SER A 265 -37.71 -13.83 8.95
N TYR A 266 -38.04 -12.60 9.33
CA TYR A 266 -39.24 -11.90 8.90
C TYR A 266 -38.93 -10.43 8.64
N SER A 267 -39.69 -9.81 7.75
CA SER A 267 -39.59 -8.38 7.44
C SER A 267 -40.70 -7.66 8.18
N GLN A 268 -40.40 -6.49 8.73
CA GLN A 268 -41.37 -5.60 9.39
C GLN A 268 -41.98 -4.55 8.41
N GLY A 269 -41.62 -4.61 7.12
CA GLY A 269 -42.08 -3.69 6.07
C GLY A 269 -41.19 -3.70 4.82
N GLU A 270 -41.63 -3.10 3.71
CA GLU A 270 -40.94 -3.13 2.41
C GLU A 270 -39.55 -2.45 2.39
N GLU A 271 -39.22 -1.63 3.40
CA GLU A 271 -37.92 -0.93 3.53
C GLU A 271 -37.20 -1.21 4.86
N GLU A 272 -37.57 -2.28 5.57
CA GLU A 272 -37.02 -2.59 6.90
C GLU A 272 -36.08 -3.80 6.89
N TRP A 273 -35.21 -3.86 7.89
CA TRP A 273 -34.29 -4.96 8.11
C TRP A 273 -35.05 -6.28 8.32
N ASN A 274 -34.55 -7.37 7.75
CA ASN A 274 -35.04 -8.70 8.07
C ASN A 274 -34.54 -9.08 9.47
N LYS A 275 -35.47 -9.09 10.43
CA LYS A 275 -35.22 -9.58 11.80
C LYS A 275 -34.89 -11.06 11.73
N VAL A 276 -33.79 -11.46 12.34
CA VAL A 276 -33.36 -12.85 12.44
C VAL A 276 -33.68 -13.36 13.84
N CYS A 277 -34.33 -14.52 13.90
CA CYS A 277 -34.81 -15.14 15.11
C CYS A 277 -34.31 -16.57 15.21
N ILE A 278 -33.78 -16.93 16.38
CA ILE A 278 -33.45 -18.30 16.77
C ILE A 278 -34.38 -18.70 17.92
N TRP A 279 -34.95 -19.90 17.87
CA TRP A 279 -35.75 -20.40 19.00
C TRP A 279 -35.51 -21.87 19.28
N THR A 280 -35.54 -22.22 20.58
CA THR A 280 -35.34 -23.58 21.05
C THR A 280 -35.84 -23.77 22.49
N ARG A 281 -36.17 -25.02 22.84
CA ARG A 281 -36.45 -25.43 24.22
C ARG A 281 -35.21 -25.89 24.98
N ALA A 282 -34.02 -25.81 24.38
CA ALA A 282 -32.78 -26.22 25.03
C ALA A 282 -32.45 -25.31 26.23
N SER A 283 -32.14 -25.91 27.38
CA SER A 283 -31.63 -25.19 28.55
C SER A 283 -30.13 -24.90 28.45
N GLU A 284 -29.42 -25.56 27.53
CA GLU A 284 -28.03 -25.29 27.16
C GLU A 284 -27.87 -25.33 25.64
N ILE A 285 -27.37 -24.23 25.06
CA ILE A 285 -27.21 -24.03 23.62
C ILE A 285 -25.72 -24.01 23.33
N ASN A 286 -25.22 -25.14 22.84
CA ASN A 286 -23.82 -25.32 22.50
C ASN A 286 -23.56 -24.82 21.08
N PHE A 287 -22.54 -23.98 20.91
CA PHE A 287 -22.02 -23.62 19.60
C PHE A 287 -21.06 -24.71 19.12
N ASN A 288 -21.07 -24.95 17.81
CA ASN A 288 -20.21 -25.94 17.18
C ASN A 288 -18.73 -25.59 17.37
N GLU A 289 -17.85 -26.59 17.32
CA GLU A 289 -16.41 -26.37 17.32
C GLU A 289 -15.95 -25.55 16.10
N ASP A 290 -16.64 -25.71 14.97
CA ASP A 290 -16.40 -24.98 13.73
C ASP A 290 -17.49 -23.94 13.46
N LEU A 291 -17.15 -22.67 13.64
CA LEU A 291 -17.97 -21.51 13.30
C LEU A 291 -17.46 -20.79 12.03
N SER A 292 -16.64 -21.45 11.22
CA SER A 292 -16.15 -20.88 9.97
C SER A 292 -17.29 -20.46 9.04
N TYR A 293 -17.10 -19.35 8.31
CA TYR A 293 -18.05 -18.77 7.37
C TYR A 293 -19.42 -18.36 7.93
N MET A 294 -19.65 -18.41 9.26
CA MET A 294 -20.99 -18.24 9.85
C MET A 294 -21.74 -16.99 9.35
N PHE A 295 -21.03 -15.87 9.17
CA PHE A 295 -21.56 -14.60 8.66
C PHE A 295 -20.81 -14.09 7.42
N ALA A 296 -20.20 -14.99 6.64
CA ALA A 296 -19.52 -14.64 5.38
C ALA A 296 -20.52 -14.30 4.26
N GLY A 297 -20.09 -13.41 3.36
CA GLY A 297 -20.81 -13.07 2.13
C GLY A 297 -22.18 -12.43 2.38
N LEU A 298 -22.36 -11.72 3.49
CA LEU A 298 -23.61 -11.00 3.79
C LEU A 298 -23.53 -9.57 3.27
N GLY A 299 -24.35 -9.22 2.29
CA GLY A 299 -24.44 -7.86 1.77
C GLY A 299 -25.55 -7.04 2.41
N GLY A 300 -25.27 -5.76 2.66
CA GLY A 300 -26.23 -4.80 3.19
C GLY A 300 -26.73 -5.17 4.58
N THR A 301 -25.83 -5.48 5.52
CA THR A 301 -26.17 -5.84 6.90
C THR A 301 -26.42 -4.63 7.80
N SER A 302 -27.06 -4.87 8.97
CA SER A 302 -27.10 -3.86 10.04
C SER A 302 -25.73 -3.73 10.73
N ARG A 303 -25.62 -2.83 11.72
CA ARG A 303 -24.31 -2.32 12.20
C ARG A 303 -23.66 -3.12 13.33
N THR A 304 -24.41 -3.95 14.07
CA THR A 304 -23.87 -4.58 15.28
C THR A 304 -24.25 -6.04 15.35
N LEU A 305 -23.23 -6.91 15.38
CA LEU A 305 -23.41 -8.34 15.57
C LEU A 305 -23.51 -8.66 17.07
N LYS A 306 -24.67 -9.19 17.47
CA LYS A 306 -24.93 -9.67 18.82
C LYS A 306 -26.07 -10.67 18.86
N PHE A 307 -26.06 -11.55 19.86
CA PHE A 307 -27.26 -12.26 20.26
C PHE A 307 -28.04 -11.43 21.27
N VAL A 308 -29.35 -11.46 21.16
CA VAL A 308 -30.28 -10.77 22.05
C VAL A 308 -31.15 -11.83 22.74
N PRO A 309 -30.79 -12.26 23.96
CA PRO A 309 -31.59 -13.24 24.69
C PRO A 309 -32.99 -12.73 25.00
N GLN A 310 -34.00 -13.57 24.76
CA GLN A 310 -35.42 -13.31 25.01
C GLN A 310 -36.05 -14.50 25.74
N ASP A 311 -37.28 -14.33 26.25
CA ASP A 311 -38.12 -15.42 26.77
C ASP A 311 -37.44 -16.33 27.81
N GLY A 312 -36.64 -15.75 28.71
CA GLY A 312 -35.94 -16.50 29.76
C GLY A 312 -34.69 -17.25 29.29
N ILE A 313 -34.27 -17.09 28.03
CA ILE A 313 -32.88 -17.39 27.63
C ILE A 313 -31.97 -16.33 28.25
N THR A 314 -30.80 -16.75 28.73
CA THR A 314 -29.77 -15.87 29.26
C THR A 314 -28.43 -16.15 28.59
N ASP A 315 -27.50 -15.19 28.60
CA ASP A 315 -26.15 -15.36 28.03
C ASP A 315 -25.44 -16.59 28.60
N SER A 316 -25.68 -16.92 29.87
CA SER A 316 -25.07 -18.08 30.53
C SER A 316 -25.44 -19.43 29.89
N MET A 317 -26.54 -19.48 29.14
CA MET A 317 -27.01 -20.67 28.43
C MET A 317 -26.34 -20.85 27.06
N LEU A 318 -25.72 -19.79 26.52
CA LEU A 318 -24.98 -19.82 25.26
C LEU A 318 -23.54 -20.28 25.53
N LYS A 319 -23.19 -21.49 25.09
CA LYS A 319 -21.91 -22.12 25.37
C LYS A 319 -21.01 -22.08 24.16
N PHE A 320 -19.93 -21.32 24.25
CA PHE A 320 -18.90 -21.19 23.22
C PHE A 320 -17.63 -21.98 23.54
N ASP A 321 -17.57 -22.68 24.67
CA ASP A 321 -16.35 -23.25 25.26
C ASP A 321 -15.62 -24.29 24.38
N LYS A 322 -16.27 -24.76 23.31
CA LYS A 322 -15.72 -25.73 22.36
C LYS A 322 -15.28 -25.11 21.03
N VAL A 323 -15.51 -23.83 20.80
CA VAL A 323 -15.19 -23.19 19.51
C VAL A 323 -13.68 -23.18 19.32
N LYS A 324 -13.23 -23.69 18.17
CA LYS A 324 -11.83 -23.77 17.78
C LYS A 324 -11.52 -23.13 16.43
N ASN A 325 -12.54 -22.94 15.59
CA ASN A 325 -12.38 -22.41 14.24
C ASN A 325 -13.36 -21.26 13.95
N LEU A 326 -12.81 -20.11 13.55
CA LEU A 326 -13.51 -18.90 13.07
C LEU A 326 -13.00 -18.47 11.68
N ALA A 327 -12.38 -19.37 10.92
CA ALA A 327 -11.90 -19.05 9.59
C ALA A 327 -13.03 -18.47 8.72
N HIS A 328 -12.75 -17.38 8.01
CA HIS A 328 -13.71 -16.70 7.16
C HIS A 328 -15.01 -16.24 7.86
N PHE A 329 -15.05 -16.12 9.19
CA PHE A 329 -16.28 -15.86 9.96
C PHE A 329 -17.15 -14.73 9.40
N PHE A 330 -16.54 -13.63 8.96
CA PHE A 330 -17.18 -12.44 8.44
C PHE A 330 -16.62 -11.99 7.07
N HIS A 331 -15.98 -12.91 6.33
CA HIS A 331 -15.29 -12.60 5.09
C HIS A 331 -16.27 -12.08 4.02
N ASN A 332 -15.91 -10.98 3.35
CA ASN A 332 -16.61 -10.37 2.22
C ASN A 332 -18.05 -9.96 2.55
N SER A 333 -18.23 -9.46 3.78
CA SER A 333 -19.51 -9.00 4.29
C SER A 333 -19.53 -7.48 4.40
N GLU A 334 -20.60 -6.90 3.85
CA GLU A 334 -20.76 -5.48 3.62
C GLU A 334 -21.94 -4.92 4.41
N VAL A 335 -21.76 -3.74 4.98
CA VAL A 335 -22.82 -3.03 5.70
C VAL A 335 -23.60 -2.12 4.77
N TYR A 336 -24.88 -1.88 5.07
CA TYR A 336 -25.66 -0.93 4.29
C TYR A 336 -25.09 0.50 4.35
N HIS A 337 -25.08 1.19 3.21
CA HIS A 337 -24.76 2.62 3.05
C HIS A 337 -23.48 3.13 3.74
N ARG A 338 -22.29 2.67 3.30
CA ARG A 338 -20.98 3.13 3.82
C ARG A 338 -20.93 3.16 5.37
N GLY A 339 -21.68 2.27 6.00
CA GLY A 339 -21.72 2.12 7.45
C GLY A 339 -20.44 1.49 7.97
N ARG A 340 -20.49 1.00 9.22
CA ARG A 340 -19.40 0.25 9.84
C ARG A 340 -19.99 -0.84 10.71
N ILE A 341 -19.32 -1.98 10.79
CA ILE A 341 -19.77 -3.14 11.56
C ILE A 341 -18.99 -3.21 12.87
N ASP A 342 -19.73 -3.37 13.97
CA ASP A 342 -19.22 -3.66 15.31
C ASP A 342 -19.55 -5.10 15.68
N VAL A 343 -18.51 -5.93 15.81
CA VAL A 343 -18.63 -7.35 16.20
C VAL A 343 -18.22 -7.59 17.65
N THR A 344 -17.81 -6.54 18.37
CA THR A 344 -17.34 -6.60 19.76
C THR A 344 -18.29 -7.34 20.70
N PRO A 345 -19.62 -7.10 20.67
CA PRO A 345 -20.53 -7.76 21.61
C PRO A 345 -20.61 -9.28 21.41
N PHE A 346 -20.52 -9.75 20.15
CA PHE A 346 -20.50 -11.18 19.86
C PHE A 346 -19.18 -11.81 20.34
N LEU A 347 -18.03 -11.22 19.96
CA LEU A 347 -16.71 -11.77 20.27
C LEU A 347 -16.38 -11.74 21.77
N TYR A 348 -17.02 -10.85 22.54
CA TYR A 348 -16.90 -10.86 23.99
C TYR A 348 -17.25 -12.22 24.62
N ASN A 349 -18.18 -12.97 24.02
CA ASN A 349 -18.54 -14.32 24.49
C ASN A 349 -17.44 -15.35 24.26
N LEU A 350 -16.49 -15.05 23.36
CA LEU A 350 -15.39 -15.92 23.00
C LEU A 350 -14.11 -15.66 23.80
N ARG A 351 -14.01 -14.55 24.55
CA ARG A 351 -12.77 -14.06 25.21
C ARG A 351 -11.96 -15.07 26.04
N ASN A 352 -12.60 -16.11 26.58
CA ASN A 352 -11.93 -17.15 27.37
C ASN A 352 -11.54 -18.41 26.58
N ASN A 353 -11.80 -18.42 25.27
CA ASN A 353 -11.48 -19.54 24.39
C ASN A 353 -10.03 -19.46 23.93
N ASP A 354 -9.53 -20.58 23.43
CA ASP A 354 -8.23 -20.67 22.78
C ASP A 354 -8.46 -21.20 21.37
N ILE A 355 -8.87 -20.29 20.49
CA ILE A 355 -9.26 -20.53 19.10
C ILE A 355 -8.00 -20.67 18.27
N GLU A 356 -7.94 -21.76 17.50
CA GLU A 356 -6.73 -22.15 16.76
C GLU A 356 -6.70 -21.56 15.35
N ASP A 357 -7.86 -21.32 14.75
CA ASP A 357 -8.00 -20.84 13.37
C ASP A 357 -8.89 -19.60 13.28
N ILE A 358 -8.29 -18.49 12.82
CA ILE A 358 -8.94 -17.22 12.51
C ILE A 358 -8.52 -16.72 11.11
N GLU A 359 -8.13 -17.64 10.23
CA GLU A 359 -7.71 -17.30 8.87
C GLU A 359 -8.83 -16.53 8.15
N SER A 360 -8.50 -15.38 7.57
CA SER A 360 -9.46 -14.54 6.84
C SER A 360 -10.72 -14.16 7.64
N ILE A 361 -10.67 -14.14 8.97
CA ILE A 361 -11.84 -13.92 9.86
C ILE A 361 -12.66 -12.69 9.46
N PHE A 362 -12.02 -11.59 9.05
CA PHE A 362 -12.65 -10.33 8.61
C PHE A 362 -12.20 -9.88 7.22
N GLU A 363 -11.61 -10.76 6.40
CA GLU A 363 -11.08 -10.36 5.08
C GLU A 363 -12.15 -9.71 4.20
N ASP A 364 -11.78 -8.62 3.51
CA ASP A 364 -12.65 -7.89 2.58
C ASP A 364 -13.99 -7.44 3.19
N SER A 365 -14.00 -7.03 4.48
CA SER A 365 -15.23 -6.66 5.20
C SER A 365 -15.28 -5.21 5.69
N ASP A 366 -16.49 -4.73 5.97
CA ASP A 366 -16.75 -3.40 6.56
C ASP A 366 -16.62 -3.36 8.10
N VAL A 367 -15.91 -4.33 8.69
CA VAL A 367 -15.70 -4.40 10.14
C VAL A 367 -14.79 -3.27 10.61
N ALA A 368 -15.26 -2.53 11.63
CA ALA A 368 -14.55 -1.42 12.23
C ALA A 368 -14.15 -1.68 13.69
N ASN A 369 -14.99 -2.38 14.46
CA ASN A 369 -14.75 -2.63 15.88
C ASN A 369 -14.83 -4.13 16.18
N VAL A 370 -13.73 -4.66 16.72
CA VAL A 370 -13.55 -6.06 17.09
C VAL A 370 -13.37 -6.18 18.61
N GLY A 371 -12.69 -5.21 19.25
CA GLY A 371 -12.43 -5.20 20.68
C GLY A 371 -11.42 -6.27 21.12
N ASP A 372 -11.72 -6.98 22.21
CA ASP A 372 -10.83 -7.96 22.84
C ASP A 372 -10.63 -9.22 21.97
N MET A 373 -9.38 -9.49 21.59
CA MET A 373 -9.00 -10.68 20.81
C MET A 373 -8.20 -11.72 21.59
N SER A 374 -8.32 -11.73 22.92
CA SER A 374 -7.73 -12.76 23.80
C SER A 374 -8.18 -14.18 23.45
N PHE A 375 -9.31 -14.35 22.77
CA PHE A 375 -9.80 -15.65 22.30
C PHE A 375 -8.87 -16.33 21.28
N ALA A 376 -8.03 -15.56 20.58
CA ALA A 376 -7.08 -16.05 19.58
C ALA A 376 -5.63 -16.01 20.09
N LYS A 377 -5.46 -16.07 21.42
CA LYS A 377 -4.17 -15.86 22.09
C LYS A 377 -3.04 -16.75 21.54
N HIS A 378 -3.31 -18.01 21.23
CA HIS A 378 -2.33 -18.95 20.67
C HIS A 378 -2.74 -19.46 19.27
N ALA A 379 -3.45 -18.65 18.49
CA ALA A 379 -3.92 -19.04 17.17
C ALA A 379 -2.75 -19.50 16.26
N LYS A 380 -3.03 -20.53 15.44
CA LYS A 380 -2.07 -21.19 14.55
C LYS A 380 -2.27 -20.78 13.09
N HIS A 381 -3.50 -20.44 12.71
CA HIS A 381 -3.86 -20.03 11.37
C HIS A 381 -4.46 -18.63 11.43
N ILE A 382 -3.67 -17.63 11.01
CA ILE A 382 -4.05 -16.20 11.12
C ILE A 382 -3.83 -15.41 9.82
N ALA A 383 -3.47 -16.11 8.73
CA ALA A 383 -3.26 -15.47 7.44
C ALA A 383 -4.50 -14.67 7.03
N ARG A 384 -4.30 -13.48 6.45
CA ARG A 384 -5.36 -12.60 5.95
C ARG A 384 -6.44 -12.17 6.97
N ALA A 385 -6.22 -12.35 8.28
CA ALA A 385 -7.25 -12.11 9.31
C ALA A 385 -7.99 -10.76 9.17
N PHE A 386 -7.27 -9.69 8.84
CA PHE A 386 -7.81 -8.33 8.61
C PHE A 386 -7.47 -7.79 7.22
N LYS A 387 -7.19 -8.66 6.25
CA LYS A 387 -6.84 -8.19 4.91
C LYS A 387 -7.99 -7.35 4.35
N ASN A 388 -7.67 -6.17 3.81
CA ASN A 388 -8.63 -5.26 3.20
C ASN A 388 -9.76 -4.81 4.14
N THR A 389 -9.46 -4.54 5.41
CA THR A 389 -10.38 -3.88 6.34
C THR A 389 -9.99 -2.41 6.58
N PRO A 390 -10.21 -1.50 5.63
CA PRO A 390 -9.75 -0.11 5.71
C PRO A 390 -10.46 0.70 6.80
N TYR A 391 -11.62 0.24 7.29
CA TYR A 391 -12.39 0.89 8.35
C TYR A 391 -12.08 0.39 9.76
N LEU A 392 -11.20 -0.61 9.90
CA LEU A 392 -10.81 -1.18 11.19
C LEU A 392 -10.19 -0.10 12.08
N THR A 393 -10.85 0.24 13.17
CA THR A 393 -10.39 1.24 14.15
C THR A 393 -10.05 0.65 15.50
N ASP A 394 -10.61 -0.51 15.84
CA ASP A 394 -10.41 -1.15 17.15
C ASP A 394 -10.29 -2.67 17.02
N ALA A 395 -9.11 -3.22 17.34
CA ALA A 395 -8.85 -4.64 17.53
C ALA A 395 -7.67 -4.81 18.49
N ASN A 396 -7.94 -5.28 19.71
CA ASN A 396 -6.92 -5.44 20.74
C ASN A 396 -6.22 -6.80 20.62
N VAL A 397 -5.14 -6.81 19.82
CA VAL A 397 -4.27 -7.96 19.61
C VAL A 397 -3.12 -8.08 20.63
N SER A 398 -3.04 -7.19 21.64
CA SER A 398 -1.93 -7.18 22.63
C SER A 398 -1.82 -8.47 23.47
N TYR A 399 -2.91 -9.24 23.55
CA TYR A 399 -2.93 -10.52 24.24
C TYR A 399 -2.28 -11.67 23.47
N TRP A 400 -1.98 -11.47 22.18
CA TRP A 400 -1.47 -12.50 21.30
C TRP A 400 -0.05 -12.95 21.68
N GLU A 401 0.10 -14.26 21.87
CA GLU A 401 1.35 -14.97 22.14
C GLU A 401 1.61 -15.97 21.01
N ILE A 402 1.52 -15.50 19.75
CA ILE A 402 1.61 -16.34 18.56
C ILE A 402 3.03 -16.87 18.39
N SER A 403 3.14 -18.20 18.46
CA SER A 403 4.42 -18.91 18.31
C SER A 403 4.36 -20.03 17.26
N ASP A 404 3.20 -20.67 17.12
CA ASP A 404 3.02 -21.85 16.26
C ASP A 404 2.49 -21.54 14.85
N ALA A 405 2.11 -20.29 14.58
CA ALA A 405 1.68 -19.89 13.24
C ALA A 405 2.83 -19.99 12.22
N THR A 406 2.55 -20.61 11.07
CA THR A 406 3.51 -20.82 9.98
C THR A 406 3.32 -19.85 8.82
N ASP A 407 2.10 -19.32 8.64
CA ASP A 407 1.72 -18.37 7.61
C ASP A 407 1.15 -17.09 8.23
N LEU A 408 1.85 -15.97 8.02
CA LEU A 408 1.48 -14.62 8.43
C LEU A 408 1.23 -13.73 7.19
N THR A 409 0.86 -14.33 6.06
CA THR A 409 0.58 -13.60 4.83
C THR A 409 -0.58 -12.65 5.04
N SER A 410 -0.35 -11.38 4.73
CA SER A 410 -1.39 -10.33 4.67
C SER A 410 -2.26 -10.16 5.92
N VAL A 411 -1.79 -10.50 7.13
CA VAL A 411 -2.61 -10.42 8.35
C VAL A 411 -3.24 -9.03 8.53
N PHE A 412 -2.45 -7.97 8.31
CA PHE A 412 -2.85 -6.57 8.43
C PHE A 412 -2.66 -5.80 7.10
N GLU A 413 -2.84 -6.46 5.96
CA GLU A 413 -2.78 -5.80 4.66
C GLU A 413 -3.97 -4.84 4.47
N ASN A 414 -3.72 -3.60 4.07
CA ASN A 414 -4.71 -2.55 3.81
C ASN A 414 -5.65 -2.25 5.02
N THR A 415 -5.14 -2.36 6.26
CA THR A 415 -5.92 -2.09 7.47
C THR A 415 -5.93 -0.62 7.88
N GLY A 416 -7.06 -0.14 8.41
CA GLY A 416 -7.19 1.21 9.00
C GLY A 416 -6.70 1.36 10.46
N ILE A 417 -6.25 0.28 11.11
CA ILE A 417 -5.96 0.28 12.55
C ILE A 417 -4.74 1.15 12.88
N SER A 418 -4.81 1.93 13.96
CA SER A 418 -3.76 2.88 14.32
C SER A 418 -2.58 2.26 15.10
N THR A 419 -2.80 1.16 15.81
CA THR A 419 -1.78 0.47 16.62
C THR A 419 -1.91 -1.02 16.46
N ILE A 420 -0.78 -1.69 16.18
CA ILE A 420 -0.69 -3.15 16.13
C ILE A 420 0.31 -3.59 17.21
N ASP A 421 -0.21 -4.10 18.33
CA ASP A 421 0.62 -4.59 19.44
C ASP A 421 0.79 -6.11 19.38
N LEU A 422 1.95 -6.55 18.88
CA LEU A 422 2.34 -7.96 18.80
C LEU A 422 3.54 -8.24 19.72
N ALA A 423 3.76 -7.42 20.75
CA ALA A 423 4.93 -7.53 21.63
C ALA A 423 5.02 -8.89 22.37
N GLY A 424 3.87 -9.56 22.54
CA GLY A 424 3.78 -10.89 23.14
C GLY A 424 4.19 -12.06 22.22
N SER A 425 4.20 -11.85 20.90
CA SER A 425 4.35 -12.90 19.89
C SER A 425 5.80 -13.06 19.41
N ASP A 426 6.29 -14.30 19.32
CA ASP A 426 7.68 -14.60 18.92
C ASP A 426 7.84 -15.02 17.46
N PHE A 427 6.75 -15.50 16.83
CA PHE A 427 6.72 -15.96 15.44
C PHE A 427 7.85 -16.94 15.08
N LYS A 428 8.31 -17.77 16.04
CA LYS A 428 9.47 -18.65 15.83
C LYS A 428 9.25 -19.72 14.75
N ASN A 429 7.98 -20.06 14.46
CA ASN A 429 7.60 -21.04 13.45
C ASN A 429 7.12 -20.41 12.13
N ALA A 430 7.05 -19.08 12.04
CA ALA A 430 6.59 -18.40 10.82
C ALA A 430 7.56 -18.64 9.66
N THR A 431 7.02 -19.01 8.51
CA THR A 431 7.74 -19.23 7.25
C THR A 431 7.38 -18.18 6.19
N LEU A 432 6.17 -17.63 6.23
CA LEU A 432 5.68 -16.62 5.30
C LEU A 432 5.24 -15.36 6.06
N THR A 433 5.77 -14.20 5.68
CA THR A 433 5.33 -12.87 6.18
C THR A 433 5.00 -11.92 5.03
N THR A 434 4.75 -12.46 3.84
CA THR A 434 4.46 -11.71 2.62
C THR A 434 3.29 -10.77 2.86
N ASN A 435 3.46 -9.49 2.53
CA ASN A 435 2.45 -8.42 2.72
C ASN A 435 1.91 -8.24 4.16
N MET A 436 2.53 -8.81 5.21
CA MET A 436 1.93 -8.89 6.55
C MET A 436 1.35 -7.55 7.07
N PHE A 437 2.00 -6.43 6.78
CA PHE A 437 1.59 -5.07 7.17
C PHE A 437 1.47 -4.13 5.95
N LYS A 438 1.33 -4.67 4.75
CA LYS A 438 1.32 -3.88 3.52
C LYS A 438 0.19 -2.85 3.54
N ASN A 439 0.50 -1.59 3.24
CA ASN A 439 -0.43 -0.45 3.25
C ASN A 439 -1.18 -0.24 4.59
N SER A 440 -0.70 -0.82 5.68
CA SER A 440 -1.31 -0.63 6.99
C SER A 440 -1.20 0.83 7.41
N GLN A 441 -2.28 1.37 7.97
CA GLN A 441 -2.35 2.74 8.49
C GLN A 441 -1.85 2.86 9.94
N ALA A 442 -1.23 1.80 10.47
CA ALA A 442 -0.72 1.78 11.84
C ALA A 442 0.42 2.78 12.03
N SER A 443 0.29 3.62 13.07
CA SER A 443 1.37 4.51 13.52
C SER A 443 2.42 3.75 14.33
N TYR A 444 2.02 2.69 15.02
CA TYR A 444 2.87 1.89 15.88
C TYR A 444 2.67 0.39 15.60
N ILE A 445 3.79 -0.31 15.39
CA ILE A 445 3.83 -1.77 15.25
C ILE A 445 4.85 -2.30 16.27
N TYR A 446 4.39 -3.03 17.29
CA TYR A 446 5.26 -3.57 18.34
C TYR A 446 5.62 -5.03 18.06
N LEU A 447 6.91 -5.32 17.87
CA LEU A 447 7.45 -6.64 17.50
C LEU A 447 8.55 -7.12 18.46
N ASN A 448 8.48 -6.71 19.74
CA ASN A 448 9.57 -6.84 20.70
C ASN A 448 10.14 -8.26 20.88
N LYS A 449 9.30 -9.30 20.71
CA LYS A 449 9.72 -10.71 20.82
C LYS A 449 9.89 -11.42 19.49
N ALA A 450 9.54 -10.79 18.36
CA ALA A 450 9.59 -11.40 17.05
C ALA A 450 11.00 -11.89 16.71
N LYS A 451 11.08 -13.12 16.15
CA LYS A 451 12.35 -13.76 15.75
C LYS A 451 12.53 -13.82 14.25
N PHE A 452 11.49 -14.29 13.55
CA PHE A 452 11.51 -14.54 12.10
C PHE A 452 12.66 -15.46 11.63
N ASP A 453 13.11 -16.36 12.51
CA ASP A 453 14.24 -17.26 12.26
C ASP A 453 14.02 -18.20 11.07
N LYS A 454 12.76 -18.59 10.81
CA LYS A 454 12.36 -19.55 9.77
C LYS A 454 11.68 -18.91 8.57
N VAL A 455 11.54 -17.58 8.54
CA VAL A 455 10.86 -16.89 7.45
C VAL A 455 11.66 -17.07 6.17
N THR A 456 11.02 -17.63 5.13
CA THR A 456 11.59 -17.82 3.80
C THR A 456 11.17 -16.73 2.83
N ASN A 457 9.99 -16.13 3.01
CA ASN A 457 9.51 -15.02 2.19
C ASN A 457 8.99 -13.87 3.07
N ALA A 458 9.65 -12.71 2.94
CA ALA A 458 9.28 -11.45 3.59
C ALA A 458 9.03 -10.32 2.57
N ALA A 459 8.71 -10.67 1.33
CA ALA A 459 8.41 -9.72 0.27
C ALA A 459 7.26 -8.80 0.69
N HIS A 460 7.41 -7.51 0.43
CA HIS A 460 6.41 -6.48 0.72
C HIS A 460 5.90 -6.40 2.18
N MET A 461 6.61 -6.98 3.15
CA MET A 461 6.11 -7.12 4.53
C MET A 461 5.62 -5.81 5.15
N PHE A 462 6.28 -4.69 4.86
CA PHE A 462 5.93 -3.32 5.28
C PHE A 462 5.76 -2.36 4.09
N ASP A 463 5.50 -2.88 2.89
CA ASP A 463 5.34 -2.06 1.68
C ASP A 463 4.16 -1.10 1.83
N GLY A 464 4.36 0.19 1.60
CA GLY A 464 3.32 1.21 1.74
C GLY A 464 2.86 1.47 3.19
N ALA A 465 3.55 0.95 4.20
CA ALA A 465 3.29 1.26 5.61
C ALA A 465 3.74 2.70 5.94
N ASN A 466 3.00 3.68 5.42
CA ASN A 466 3.40 5.08 5.31
C ASN A 466 2.96 5.96 6.50
N GLN A 467 2.46 5.35 7.58
CA GLN A 467 2.13 6.03 8.83
C GLN A 467 3.03 5.57 9.99
N VAL A 468 3.82 4.51 9.81
CA VAL A 468 4.63 3.92 10.87
C VAL A 468 5.68 4.93 11.31
N SER A 469 5.70 5.27 12.59
CA SER A 469 6.64 6.24 13.15
C SER A 469 7.97 5.62 13.57
N SER A 470 7.95 4.37 14.05
CA SER A 470 9.14 3.63 14.50
C SER A 470 8.94 2.15 14.28
N LEU A 471 10.00 1.44 13.87
CA LEU A 471 9.97 0.01 13.65
C LEU A 471 11.27 -0.63 14.20
N ASP A 472 11.17 -1.25 15.38
CA ASP A 472 12.29 -1.94 16.02
C ASP A 472 12.32 -3.41 15.57
N LEU A 473 13.36 -3.76 14.79
CA LEU A 473 13.61 -5.11 14.30
C LEU A 473 14.96 -5.65 14.81
N ALA A 474 15.55 -5.01 15.82
CA ALA A 474 16.88 -5.36 16.34
C ALA A 474 16.95 -6.80 16.87
N HIS A 475 15.82 -7.41 17.21
CA HIS A 475 15.73 -8.75 17.77
C HIS A 475 15.52 -9.86 16.73
N THR A 476 15.34 -9.48 15.45
CA THR A 476 15.11 -10.38 14.32
C THR A 476 16.43 -10.75 13.62
N ASN A 477 16.45 -11.82 12.82
CA ASN A 477 17.64 -12.20 12.05
C ASN A 477 17.41 -12.59 10.58
N PHE A 478 16.17 -12.89 10.18
CA PHE A 478 15.79 -13.34 8.83
C PHE A 478 16.76 -14.39 8.25
N ARG A 479 17.11 -15.44 9.02
CA ARG A 479 18.16 -16.39 8.64
C ARG A 479 17.84 -17.20 7.37
N GLU A 480 16.59 -17.59 7.21
CA GLU A 480 16.17 -18.50 6.13
C GLU A 480 15.56 -17.76 4.93
N VAL A 481 15.52 -16.43 4.95
CA VAL A 481 14.80 -15.63 3.95
C VAL A 481 15.49 -15.71 2.59
N THR A 482 14.70 -15.92 1.54
CA THR A 482 15.15 -15.96 0.13
C THR A 482 14.56 -14.83 -0.70
N ASP A 483 13.53 -14.16 -0.20
CA ASP A 483 12.83 -13.06 -0.88
C ASP A 483 12.47 -11.95 0.13
N ILE A 484 12.98 -10.75 -0.14
CA ILE A 484 12.73 -9.50 0.60
C ILE A 484 12.36 -8.36 -0.34
N THR A 485 11.94 -8.65 -1.57
CA THR A 485 11.68 -7.63 -2.58
C THR A 485 10.67 -6.62 -2.03
N SER A 486 11.03 -5.33 -2.13
CA SER A 486 10.21 -4.22 -1.65
C SER A 486 9.78 -4.27 -0.17
N MET A 487 10.51 -4.98 0.71
CA MET A 487 10.11 -5.21 2.11
C MET A 487 9.72 -3.93 2.87
N PHE A 488 10.41 -2.81 2.64
CA PHE A 488 10.14 -1.50 3.26
C PHE A 488 9.87 -0.39 2.22
N ASN A 489 9.47 -0.75 1.01
CA ASN A 489 9.14 0.20 -0.04
C ASN A 489 8.00 1.13 0.43
N ASN A 490 8.11 2.45 0.15
CA ASN A 490 7.13 3.46 0.60
C ASN A 490 6.85 3.48 2.14
N CYS A 491 7.78 3.01 2.98
CA CYS A 491 7.63 3.03 4.45
C CYS A 491 8.14 4.35 5.07
N THR A 492 7.60 4.77 6.22
CA THR A 492 7.93 6.06 6.88
C THR A 492 8.64 5.95 8.24
N ALA A 493 9.10 4.76 8.65
CA ALA A 493 9.67 4.61 9.98
C ALA A 493 10.92 5.48 10.19
N SER A 494 11.02 6.13 11.35
CA SER A 494 12.15 7.02 11.67
C SER A 494 13.48 6.29 11.88
N VAL A 495 13.44 5.02 12.30
CA VAL A 495 14.62 4.19 12.52
C VAL A 495 14.32 2.78 12.01
N PHE A 496 15.24 2.24 11.22
CA PHE A 496 15.26 0.83 10.82
C PHE A 496 16.49 0.16 11.45
N ASP A 497 16.31 -0.48 12.61
CA ASP A 497 17.39 -1.23 13.28
C ASP A 497 17.35 -2.70 12.86
N LEU A 498 18.18 -3.05 11.86
CA LEU A 498 18.35 -4.40 11.32
C LEU A 498 19.77 -4.93 11.59
N LYS A 499 20.42 -4.44 12.65
CA LYS A 499 21.84 -4.70 12.92
C LYS A 499 22.19 -6.18 13.11
N ASN A 500 21.22 -7.05 13.36
CA ASN A 500 21.40 -8.49 13.53
C ASN A 500 20.95 -9.32 12.30
N SER A 501 20.35 -8.68 11.31
CA SER A 501 19.84 -9.32 10.10
C SER A 501 20.92 -9.41 9.03
N LYS A 502 21.25 -10.63 8.62
CA LYS A 502 22.37 -10.87 7.69
C LYS A 502 21.95 -11.01 6.23
N PHE A 503 20.78 -11.56 5.92
CA PHE A 503 20.29 -11.75 4.54
C PHE A 503 21.20 -12.61 3.63
N GLU A 504 21.89 -13.63 4.18
CA GLU A 504 22.93 -14.43 3.49
C GLU A 504 22.47 -15.15 2.21
N LYS A 505 21.15 -15.38 2.04
CA LYS A 505 20.56 -16.15 0.92
C LYS A 505 19.83 -15.27 -0.11
N ILE A 506 19.79 -13.95 0.09
CA ILE A 506 19.06 -13.03 -0.79
C ILE A 506 19.84 -12.76 -2.07
N LYS A 507 19.15 -12.93 -3.20
CA LYS A 507 19.65 -12.56 -4.53
C LYS A 507 19.19 -11.16 -4.93
N ASP A 508 17.94 -10.82 -4.67
CA ASP A 508 17.31 -9.58 -5.08
C ASP A 508 17.04 -8.67 -3.86
N PHE A 509 17.79 -7.59 -3.76
CA PHE A 509 17.58 -6.51 -2.77
C PHE A 509 16.81 -5.33 -3.38
N SER A 510 16.30 -5.48 -4.61
CA SER A 510 15.69 -4.38 -5.33
C SER A 510 14.53 -3.79 -4.57
N ASN A 511 14.48 -2.46 -4.59
CA ASN A 511 13.44 -1.66 -3.95
C ASN A 511 13.27 -1.85 -2.42
N MET A 512 14.19 -2.53 -1.72
CA MET A 512 14.03 -2.86 -0.30
C MET A 512 13.65 -1.64 0.56
N PHE A 513 14.26 -0.48 0.31
CA PHE A 513 13.97 0.82 0.97
C PHE A 513 13.60 1.92 -0.03
N ASN A 514 13.06 1.57 -1.20
CA ASN A 514 12.67 2.57 -2.20
C ASN A 514 11.53 3.45 -1.66
N ASN A 515 11.65 4.77 -1.86
CA ASN A 515 10.74 5.79 -1.32
C ASN A 515 10.54 5.68 0.20
N THR A 516 11.51 5.14 0.94
CA THR A 516 11.47 5.15 2.41
C THR A 516 11.77 6.56 2.92
N THR A 517 10.75 7.24 3.44
CA THR A 517 10.84 8.64 3.89
C THR A 517 10.85 8.75 5.42
N TYR A 518 11.20 9.93 5.96
CA TYR A 518 11.32 10.20 7.40
C TYR A 518 12.35 9.40 8.20
N ALA A 519 13.02 8.41 7.57
CA ALA A 519 14.14 7.72 8.15
C ALA A 519 15.22 8.72 8.59
N SER A 520 15.67 8.62 9.84
CA SER A 520 16.88 9.26 10.35
C SER A 520 18.07 8.34 10.19
N LYS A 521 17.86 7.03 10.40
CA LYS A 521 18.90 6.01 10.38
C LYS A 521 18.39 4.69 9.82
N ILE A 522 19.16 4.08 8.92
CA ILE A 522 19.03 2.68 8.51
C ILE A 522 20.31 1.94 8.93
N ASP A 523 20.17 0.97 9.84
CA ASP A 523 21.29 0.20 10.38
C ASP A 523 21.31 -1.24 9.84
N LEU A 524 22.23 -1.49 8.90
CA LEU A 524 22.48 -2.78 8.26
C LEU A 524 23.90 -3.28 8.60
N SER A 525 24.34 -3.08 9.86
CA SER A 525 25.70 -3.38 10.32
C SER A 525 26.14 -4.84 10.14
N SER A 526 25.21 -5.81 10.06
CA SER A 526 25.52 -7.23 9.85
C SER A 526 25.16 -7.75 8.46
N LEU A 527 24.72 -6.88 7.54
CA LEU A 527 24.32 -7.26 6.18
C LEU A 527 25.39 -8.12 5.51
N GLN A 528 24.97 -9.16 4.81
CA GLN A 528 25.80 -10.02 3.96
C GLN A 528 25.17 -10.01 2.56
N LEU A 529 26.02 -9.86 1.55
CA LEU A 529 25.70 -9.83 0.13
C LEU A 529 26.31 -11.06 -0.57
N THR A 530 26.47 -12.17 0.15
CA THR A 530 27.13 -13.39 -0.36
C THR A 530 26.44 -13.97 -1.58
N ALA A 531 25.12 -13.91 -1.63
CA ALA A 531 24.28 -14.39 -2.72
C ALA A 531 23.67 -13.27 -3.58
N ALA A 532 23.94 -12.00 -3.27
CA ALA A 532 23.29 -10.86 -3.91
C ALA A 532 23.67 -10.75 -5.39
N GLU A 533 22.66 -10.60 -6.25
CA GLU A 533 22.78 -10.41 -7.71
C GLU A 533 22.29 -9.01 -8.13
N ASP A 534 21.22 -8.50 -7.50
CA ASP A 534 20.61 -7.20 -7.84
C ASP A 534 20.45 -6.30 -6.59
N LEU A 535 21.01 -5.09 -6.64
CA LEU A 535 20.87 -4.03 -5.63
C LEU A 535 20.15 -2.77 -6.17
N SER A 536 19.50 -2.88 -7.32
CA SER A 536 18.89 -1.74 -8.01
C SER A 536 17.80 -1.09 -7.18
N ASN A 537 17.76 0.24 -7.19
CA ASN A 537 16.77 1.03 -6.44
C ASN A 537 16.72 0.77 -4.92
N MET A 538 17.70 0.06 -4.33
CA MET A 538 17.62 -0.40 -2.94
C MET A 538 17.32 0.74 -1.95
N PHE A 539 17.90 1.92 -2.16
CA PHE A 539 17.71 3.14 -1.37
C PHE A 539 17.27 4.33 -2.24
N LYS A 540 16.56 4.07 -3.34
CA LYS A 540 16.06 5.13 -4.21
C LYS A 540 15.06 6.01 -3.45
N ASN A 541 15.18 7.33 -3.57
CA ASN A 541 14.36 8.33 -2.89
C ASN A 541 14.29 8.15 -1.36
N THR A 542 15.27 7.47 -0.75
CA THR A 542 15.33 7.29 0.69
C THR A 542 15.79 8.59 1.35
N THR A 543 15.08 9.06 2.40
CA THR A 543 15.46 10.32 3.07
C THR A 543 16.30 10.13 4.34
N ALA A 544 16.93 8.96 4.49
CA ALA A 544 17.81 8.61 5.62
C ALA A 544 19.01 9.56 5.71
N SER A 545 19.26 10.14 6.88
CA SER A 545 20.48 10.93 7.11
C SER A 545 21.73 10.05 7.30
N GLU A 546 21.55 8.83 7.81
CA GLU A 546 22.63 7.87 8.05
C GLU A 546 22.21 6.48 7.52
N ILE A 547 23.02 5.90 6.64
CA ILE A 547 22.86 4.52 6.16
C ILE A 547 24.14 3.76 6.52
N ILE A 548 24.05 2.83 7.46
CA ILE A 548 25.19 2.01 7.90
C ILE A 548 25.15 0.68 7.18
N ILE A 549 26.09 0.45 6.27
CA ILE A 549 26.23 -0.80 5.51
C ILE A 549 27.45 -1.55 6.03
N ASN A 550 27.24 -2.73 6.62
CA ASN A 550 28.25 -3.68 7.12
C ASN A 550 29.56 -3.08 7.66
N THR A 551 29.74 -3.14 8.98
CA THR A 551 30.93 -2.62 9.67
C THR A 551 32.12 -3.58 9.73
N ASN A 552 32.00 -4.77 9.13
CA ASN A 552 33.02 -5.81 9.04
C ASN A 552 33.55 -5.97 7.59
N ASN A 553 34.82 -6.37 7.45
CA ASN A 553 35.53 -6.39 6.15
C ASN A 553 35.08 -7.50 5.16
N ASN A 554 34.12 -8.36 5.52
CA ASN A 554 33.66 -9.49 4.71
C ASN A 554 32.13 -9.46 4.54
N ILE A 555 31.65 -8.68 3.56
CA ILE A 555 30.23 -8.60 3.18
C ILE A 555 29.88 -9.52 2.01
N GLY A 556 30.84 -9.91 1.16
CA GLY A 556 30.57 -10.56 -0.13
C GLY A 556 30.24 -9.56 -1.25
N GLY A 557 29.35 -9.96 -2.17
CA GLY A 557 28.90 -9.15 -3.30
C GLY A 557 29.41 -9.59 -4.68
N SER A 558 30.21 -10.67 -4.76
CA SER A 558 30.90 -11.07 -6.01
C SER A 558 29.96 -11.53 -7.12
N HIS A 559 28.68 -11.70 -6.82
CA HIS A 559 27.62 -12.05 -7.77
C HIS A 559 26.77 -10.84 -8.19
N ILE A 560 27.00 -9.66 -7.61
CA ILE A 560 26.23 -8.44 -7.91
C ILE A 560 26.55 -8.02 -9.34
N THR A 561 25.51 -7.96 -10.18
CA THR A 561 25.59 -7.49 -11.57
C THR A 561 24.83 -6.18 -11.79
N ASN A 562 23.91 -5.80 -10.91
CA ASN A 562 23.09 -4.59 -11.07
C ASN A 562 23.10 -3.70 -9.82
N MET A 563 23.48 -2.43 -9.98
CA MET A 563 23.42 -1.40 -8.94
C MET A 563 22.75 -0.10 -9.45
N SER A 564 21.98 -0.16 -10.54
CA SER A 564 21.33 1.01 -11.12
C SER A 564 20.42 1.69 -10.11
N GLU A 565 20.47 3.02 -10.05
CA GLU A 565 19.61 3.83 -9.18
C GLU A 565 19.69 3.49 -7.67
N MET A 566 20.70 2.75 -7.20
CA MET A 566 20.74 2.24 -5.82
C MET A 566 20.56 3.34 -4.76
N PHE A 567 21.11 4.55 -4.99
CA PHE A 567 20.95 5.72 -4.11
C PHE A 567 20.36 6.93 -4.86
N ASN A 568 19.66 6.74 -5.99
CA ASN A 568 19.08 7.84 -6.75
C ASN A 568 18.08 8.63 -5.89
N GLY A 569 18.26 9.94 -5.73
CA GLY A 569 17.37 10.78 -4.93
C GLY A 569 17.50 10.61 -3.41
N ALA A 570 18.58 9.98 -2.91
CA ALA A 570 18.83 9.85 -1.47
C ALA A 570 19.35 11.18 -0.84
N GLN A 571 18.60 12.27 -1.01
CA GLN A 571 19.04 13.66 -0.81
C GLN A 571 19.52 14.00 0.61
N ASN A 572 19.21 13.19 1.62
CA ASN A 572 19.58 13.47 3.02
C ASN A 572 20.85 12.79 3.51
N VAL A 573 21.36 11.81 2.76
CA VAL A 573 22.55 11.07 3.18
C VAL A 573 23.78 11.98 3.09
N THR A 574 24.59 12.01 4.15
CA THR A 574 25.79 12.85 4.21
C THR A 574 27.07 12.08 3.93
N SER A 575 27.11 10.78 4.26
CA SER A 575 28.22 9.90 3.93
C SER A 575 27.76 8.51 3.53
N LEU A 576 28.42 7.94 2.54
CA LEU A 576 28.20 6.57 2.07
C LEU A 576 29.54 5.82 2.00
N ASN A 577 29.65 4.72 2.72
CA ASN A 577 30.83 3.85 2.67
C ASN A 577 30.46 2.48 2.09
N LEU A 578 30.81 2.26 0.82
CA LEU A 578 30.65 0.99 0.11
C LEU A 578 31.94 0.18 0.06
N GLY A 579 33.02 0.64 0.70
CA GLY A 579 34.37 0.07 0.59
C GLY A 579 34.50 -1.39 1.03
N ASN A 580 33.52 -1.95 1.74
CA ASN A 580 33.52 -3.37 2.08
C ASN A 580 32.96 -4.26 0.95
N ILE A 581 32.23 -3.71 -0.03
CA ILE A 581 31.60 -4.44 -1.12
C ILE A 581 32.63 -4.85 -2.18
N THR A 582 32.49 -6.07 -2.70
CA THR A 582 33.28 -6.60 -3.82
C THR A 582 32.32 -7.07 -4.90
N THR A 583 32.08 -6.29 -5.96
CA THR A 583 31.04 -6.60 -6.97
C THR A 583 31.46 -7.72 -7.93
N GLY A 584 30.47 -8.35 -8.57
CA GLY A 584 30.66 -9.14 -9.78
C GLY A 584 30.84 -8.25 -11.02
N GLU A 585 30.71 -8.84 -12.21
CA GLU A 585 30.69 -8.08 -13.47
C GLU A 585 29.39 -7.27 -13.57
N LEU A 586 29.50 -5.96 -13.36
CA LEU A 586 28.35 -5.08 -13.39
C LEU A 586 27.89 -4.85 -14.84
N THR A 587 26.59 -4.99 -15.06
CA THR A 587 25.91 -4.67 -16.31
C THR A 587 25.26 -3.29 -16.27
N SER A 588 24.99 -2.74 -15.08
CA SER A 588 24.33 -1.43 -14.95
C SER A 588 24.63 -0.72 -13.62
N ILE A 589 25.00 0.56 -13.71
CA ILE A 589 25.19 1.49 -12.58
C ILE A 589 24.59 2.89 -12.85
N LYS A 590 23.85 3.07 -13.95
CA LYS A 590 23.29 4.36 -14.32
C LYS A 590 22.47 4.96 -13.17
N TYR A 591 22.51 6.29 -13.04
CA TYR A 591 21.82 7.04 -11.99
C TYR A 591 22.17 6.67 -10.53
N MET A 592 23.16 5.80 -10.27
CA MET A 592 23.37 5.21 -8.94
C MET A 592 23.49 6.24 -7.80
N PHE A 593 24.15 7.38 -8.04
CA PHE A 593 24.30 8.46 -7.06
C PHE A 593 23.64 9.77 -7.49
N ARG A 594 22.71 9.74 -8.47
CA ARG A 594 22.00 10.95 -8.91
C ARG A 594 21.25 11.59 -7.75
N ASP A 595 21.26 12.93 -7.68
CA ASP A 595 20.47 13.71 -6.72
C ASP A 595 20.76 13.37 -5.25
N ASN A 596 22.04 13.13 -4.96
CA ASN A 596 22.58 13.03 -3.59
C ASN A 596 23.15 14.39 -3.14
N SER A 597 22.28 15.40 -3.08
CA SER A 597 22.71 16.80 -2.92
C SER A 597 23.41 17.11 -1.59
N ARG A 598 23.20 16.32 -0.51
CA ARG A 598 23.86 16.52 0.80
C ARG A 598 25.04 15.58 1.06
N LEU A 599 25.37 14.69 0.12
CA LEU A 599 26.47 13.74 0.25
C LEU A 599 27.80 14.49 0.19
N THR A 600 28.62 14.37 1.24
CA THR A 600 29.95 14.99 1.33
C THR A 600 31.10 13.99 1.19
N SER A 601 30.91 12.73 1.60
CA SER A 601 31.95 11.70 1.47
C SER A 601 31.37 10.38 0.94
N LEU A 602 31.94 9.88 -0.14
CA LEU A 602 31.59 8.63 -0.79
C LEU A 602 32.83 7.72 -0.85
N THR A 603 32.72 6.47 -0.41
CA THR A 603 33.73 5.44 -0.72
C THR A 603 33.09 4.41 -1.64
N LEU A 604 33.64 4.23 -2.85
CA LEU A 604 33.19 3.22 -3.82
C LEU A 604 33.55 1.79 -3.36
N PRO A 605 32.92 0.75 -3.92
CA PRO A 605 33.27 -0.65 -3.64
C PRO A 605 34.77 -0.93 -3.78
N ARG A 606 35.32 -1.77 -2.90
CA ARG A 606 36.75 -2.15 -2.96
C ARG A 606 37.09 -2.85 -4.27
N VAL A 607 36.16 -3.63 -4.79
CA VAL A 607 36.16 -4.08 -6.18
C VAL A 607 34.88 -3.57 -6.79
N PHE A 608 35.02 -2.66 -7.75
CA PHE A 608 33.91 -2.07 -8.49
C PHE A 608 34.05 -2.41 -9.97
N ASN A 609 33.75 -3.66 -10.32
CA ASN A 609 34.00 -4.20 -11.65
C ASN A 609 32.96 -3.67 -12.67
N THR A 610 33.24 -2.46 -13.13
CA THR A 610 32.49 -1.68 -14.12
C THR A 610 32.98 -1.91 -15.54
N SER A 611 33.87 -2.89 -15.75
CA SER A 611 34.55 -3.12 -17.03
C SER A 611 33.63 -3.57 -18.17
N GLN A 612 32.40 -3.99 -17.89
CA GLN A 612 31.38 -4.36 -18.89
C GLN A 612 30.20 -3.38 -18.95
N VAL A 613 30.22 -2.31 -18.14
CA VAL A 613 29.16 -1.30 -18.16
C VAL A 613 29.34 -0.41 -19.38
N GLU A 614 28.27 -0.23 -20.16
CA GLU A 614 28.25 0.67 -21.33
C GLU A 614 27.57 2.02 -21.03
N ASP A 615 26.67 2.08 -20.04
CA ASP A 615 25.87 3.27 -19.69
C ASP A 615 26.26 3.81 -18.30
N PHE A 616 26.94 4.96 -18.31
CA PHE A 616 27.33 5.74 -17.11
C PHE A 616 26.50 7.02 -16.97
N SER A 617 25.40 7.13 -17.72
CA SER A 617 24.59 8.34 -17.74
C SER A 617 24.11 8.70 -16.34
N TRP A 618 24.19 10.01 -16.04
CA TRP A 618 23.74 10.60 -14.77
C TRP A 618 24.36 10.02 -13.48
N LEU A 619 25.48 9.28 -13.54
CA LEU A 619 26.02 8.55 -12.39
C LEU A 619 26.21 9.42 -11.13
N PHE A 620 26.73 10.64 -11.30
CA PHE A 620 27.03 11.61 -10.23
C PHE A 620 26.29 12.94 -10.40
N ALA A 621 25.23 12.97 -11.21
CA ALA A 621 24.49 14.20 -11.44
C ALA A 621 23.87 14.75 -10.15
N TYR A 622 23.92 16.07 -9.95
CA TYR A 622 23.40 16.78 -8.79
C TYR A 622 24.07 16.43 -7.44
N THR A 623 25.28 15.87 -7.44
CA THR A 623 26.08 15.67 -6.20
C THR A 623 26.83 16.95 -5.82
N ILE A 624 26.08 18.01 -5.52
CA ILE A 624 26.60 19.38 -5.38
C ILE A 624 27.52 19.62 -4.16
N ASN A 625 27.55 18.73 -3.16
CA ASN A 625 28.36 18.89 -1.95
C ASN A 625 29.43 17.79 -1.76
N LEU A 626 29.68 16.96 -2.78
CA LEU A 626 30.58 15.81 -2.66
C LEU A 626 32.05 16.26 -2.57
N GLU A 627 32.68 16.10 -1.41
CA GLU A 627 34.05 16.56 -1.12
C GLU A 627 35.11 15.45 -1.13
N GLU A 628 34.74 14.19 -0.96
CA GLU A 628 35.70 13.07 -0.91
C GLU A 628 35.16 11.86 -1.64
N ILE A 629 35.99 11.28 -2.53
CA ILE A 629 35.69 10.01 -3.19
C ILE A 629 36.81 8.99 -2.93
N GLY A 630 36.58 8.11 -1.96
CA GLY A 630 37.42 6.95 -1.69
C GLY A 630 37.24 5.89 -2.77
N ASN A 631 38.32 5.13 -3.06
CA ASN A 631 38.35 4.08 -4.08
C ASN A 631 38.01 4.53 -5.51
N ILE A 632 38.19 5.82 -5.84
CA ILE A 632 37.87 6.35 -7.19
C ILE A 632 38.60 5.61 -8.32
N ALA A 633 39.83 5.12 -8.08
CA ALA A 633 40.60 4.33 -9.04
C ALA A 633 39.95 2.98 -9.43
N GLN A 634 38.91 2.54 -8.72
CA GLN A 634 38.13 1.35 -9.08
C GLN A 634 37.08 1.61 -10.16
N LEU A 635 36.74 2.88 -10.44
CA LEU A 635 35.83 3.24 -11.52
C LEU A 635 36.54 3.06 -12.87
N ASN A 636 36.18 2.03 -13.61
CA ASN A 636 36.75 1.72 -14.92
C ASN A 636 35.72 1.93 -16.02
N THR A 637 35.89 2.99 -16.79
CA THR A 637 34.95 3.37 -17.85
C THR A 637 35.37 2.90 -19.25
N ILE A 638 36.31 1.94 -19.36
CA ILE A 638 36.89 1.53 -20.65
C ILE A 638 35.84 1.09 -21.70
N SER A 639 34.73 0.52 -21.26
CA SER A 639 33.63 0.03 -22.12
C SER A 639 32.48 1.02 -22.27
N ALA A 640 32.58 2.22 -21.69
CA ALA A 640 31.53 3.21 -21.73
C ALA A 640 31.21 3.62 -23.18
N ARG A 641 29.91 3.65 -23.51
CA ARG A 641 29.34 4.18 -24.75
C ARG A 641 28.57 5.47 -24.51
N ASP A 642 27.92 5.57 -23.35
CA ASP A 642 27.11 6.71 -22.95
C ASP A 642 27.59 7.28 -21.60
N MET A 643 27.96 8.56 -21.60
CA MET A 643 28.30 9.33 -20.41
C MET A 643 27.47 10.62 -20.31
N ASN A 644 26.30 10.68 -20.96
CA ASN A 644 25.47 11.88 -20.94
C ASN A 644 25.11 12.27 -19.50
N HIS A 645 25.22 13.56 -19.19
CA HIS A 645 24.94 14.12 -17.86
C HIS A 645 25.68 13.45 -16.67
N MET A 646 26.74 12.66 -16.89
CA MET A 646 27.40 11.89 -15.83
C MET A 646 27.81 12.76 -14.62
N LEU A 647 28.23 14.00 -14.87
CA LEU A 647 28.65 15.01 -13.90
C LEU A 647 27.86 16.31 -14.07
N TYR A 648 26.56 16.22 -14.34
CA TYR A 648 25.68 17.40 -14.49
C TYR A 648 25.40 18.06 -13.13
N ASP A 649 25.56 19.39 -13.04
CA ASP A 649 25.42 20.17 -11.79
C ASP A 649 26.17 19.51 -10.61
N THR A 650 27.44 19.19 -10.83
CA THR A 650 28.37 18.66 -9.82
C THR A 650 29.36 19.78 -9.44
N ARG A 651 29.46 20.15 -8.15
CA ARG A 651 30.25 21.35 -7.74
C ARG A 651 31.59 21.08 -7.10
N ALA A 652 31.81 19.87 -6.59
CA ALA A 652 33.06 19.50 -5.97
C ALA A 652 33.51 18.15 -6.56
N LYS A 653 34.82 18.01 -6.80
CA LYS A 653 35.51 16.76 -7.23
C LYS A 653 35.41 16.36 -8.70
N VAL A 654 34.89 17.21 -9.59
CA VAL A 654 35.05 17.00 -11.05
C VAL A 654 36.53 16.82 -11.43
N SER A 655 37.44 17.57 -10.81
CA SER A 655 38.90 17.47 -11.02
C SER A 655 39.53 16.17 -10.50
N GLN A 656 38.83 15.38 -9.66
CA GLN A 656 39.28 14.04 -9.26
C GLN A 656 38.71 12.94 -10.15
N ILE A 657 37.52 13.16 -10.72
CA ILE A 657 36.82 12.18 -11.56
C ILE A 657 37.35 12.24 -12.99
N VAL A 658 37.34 13.41 -13.63
CA VAL A 658 37.68 13.56 -15.06
C VAL A 658 39.04 12.94 -15.44
N PRO A 659 40.14 13.13 -14.68
CA PRO A 659 41.44 12.58 -15.07
C PRO A 659 41.50 11.04 -15.15
N ILE A 660 40.62 10.32 -14.46
CA ILE A 660 40.62 8.85 -14.45
C ILE A 660 39.71 8.23 -15.51
N LEU A 661 38.89 9.05 -16.19
CA LEU A 661 37.92 8.55 -17.17
C LEU A 661 38.63 8.10 -18.44
N LYS A 662 38.26 6.91 -18.90
CA LYS A 662 38.63 6.31 -20.18
C LYS A 662 37.42 6.36 -21.09
N THR A 663 37.55 6.93 -22.28
CA THR A 663 36.40 7.19 -23.17
C THR A 663 36.57 6.59 -24.56
N ASN A 664 37.34 5.50 -24.67
CA ASN A 664 37.73 4.85 -25.92
C ASN A 664 36.57 4.50 -26.87
N HIS A 665 35.39 4.21 -26.32
CA HIS A 665 34.21 3.78 -27.08
C HIS A 665 32.99 4.69 -26.87
N VAL A 666 33.19 5.85 -26.25
CA VAL A 666 32.09 6.75 -25.90
C VAL A 666 31.58 7.43 -27.17
N THR A 667 30.28 7.34 -27.39
CA THR A 667 29.58 7.98 -28.51
C THR A 667 28.81 9.23 -28.11
N ASP A 668 28.44 9.35 -26.82
CA ASP A 668 27.65 10.48 -26.29
C ASP A 668 28.29 11.08 -25.01
N LEU A 669 28.70 12.35 -25.11
CA LEU A 669 29.21 13.19 -24.02
C LEU A 669 28.28 14.38 -23.72
N SER A 670 27.05 14.35 -24.24
CA SER A 670 26.14 15.49 -24.13
C SER A 670 25.86 15.85 -22.67
N TYR A 671 25.95 17.14 -22.38
CA TYR A 671 25.73 17.73 -21.06
C TYR A 671 26.54 17.11 -19.91
N MET A 672 27.60 16.35 -20.20
CA MET A 672 28.36 15.59 -19.20
C MET A 672 28.82 16.46 -18.03
N LEU A 673 29.26 17.70 -18.29
CA LEU A 673 29.77 18.66 -17.30
C LEU A 673 28.91 19.94 -17.24
N SER A 674 27.69 19.90 -17.77
CA SER A 674 26.81 21.08 -17.80
C SER A 674 26.43 21.51 -16.38
N GLU A 675 26.39 22.83 -16.14
CA GLU A 675 26.08 23.50 -14.86
C GLU A 675 27.05 23.20 -13.71
N SER A 676 28.10 22.42 -13.95
CA SER A 676 29.10 22.09 -12.94
C SER A 676 29.96 23.30 -12.57
N SER A 677 30.12 23.51 -11.26
CA SER A 677 31.03 24.52 -10.70
C SER A 677 32.36 23.83 -10.41
N ILE A 678 33.46 24.31 -10.97
CA ILE A 678 34.75 23.61 -10.86
C ILE A 678 35.78 24.59 -10.34
N ASP A 679 36.40 24.26 -9.20
CA ASP A 679 37.50 25.06 -8.65
C ASP A 679 38.79 24.76 -9.43
N GLY A 680 39.06 25.61 -10.43
CA GLY A 680 40.25 25.57 -11.28
C GLY A 680 40.22 24.52 -12.41
N ASP A 681 41.35 24.45 -13.13
CA ASP A 681 42.07 23.28 -13.63
C ASP A 681 41.36 21.94 -14.03
N ILE A 682 40.35 21.77 -14.90
CA ILE A 682 40.01 20.43 -15.49
C ILE A 682 41.10 19.95 -16.46
N ILE A 683 41.81 18.90 -16.05
CA ILE A 683 42.77 18.20 -16.91
C ILE A 683 42.14 16.91 -17.42
N PHE A 684 41.92 16.81 -18.72
CA PHE A 684 41.61 15.55 -19.39
C PHE A 684 42.91 14.78 -19.63
N SER A 685 42.96 13.52 -19.21
CA SER A 685 44.15 12.68 -19.36
C SER A 685 44.30 12.18 -20.80
N SER A 686 45.46 11.61 -21.13
CA SER A 686 45.67 10.96 -22.43
C SER A 686 44.76 9.75 -22.68
N ASP A 687 44.10 9.24 -21.63
CA ASP A 687 43.15 8.14 -21.74
C ASP A 687 41.72 8.62 -22.10
N PHE A 688 41.48 9.93 -22.07
CA PHE A 688 40.22 10.56 -22.49
C PHE A 688 40.18 10.72 -24.02
N HIS A 689 39.80 9.65 -24.71
CA HIS A 689 39.68 9.61 -26.17
C HIS A 689 38.31 10.12 -26.64
N THR A 690 38.27 10.90 -27.71
CA THR A 690 37.01 11.46 -28.26
C THR A 690 36.74 11.07 -29.72
N GLY A 691 37.59 10.22 -30.31
CA GLY A 691 37.52 9.86 -31.73
C GLY A 691 36.26 9.09 -32.16
N GLU A 692 35.55 8.45 -31.24
CA GLU A 692 34.26 7.78 -31.50
C GLU A 692 33.04 8.62 -31.06
N VAL A 693 33.26 9.81 -30.46
CA VAL A 693 32.18 10.65 -29.95
C VAL A 693 31.41 11.30 -31.11
N THR A 694 30.09 11.12 -31.11
CA THR A 694 29.19 11.70 -32.12
C THR A 694 28.38 12.87 -31.59
N ASN A 695 28.15 12.94 -30.28
CA ASN A 695 27.36 13.97 -29.63
C ASN A 695 28.14 14.65 -28.49
N MET A 696 28.38 15.95 -28.63
CA MET A 696 29.00 16.82 -27.61
C MET A 696 28.08 17.99 -27.25
N GLU A 697 26.76 17.88 -27.50
CA GLU A 697 25.81 18.94 -27.19
C GLU A 697 25.92 19.37 -25.73
N GLY A 698 26.12 20.67 -25.50
CA GLY A 698 26.11 21.25 -24.17
C GLY A 698 27.12 20.66 -23.18
N MET A 699 28.18 19.95 -23.64
CA MET A 699 29.10 19.24 -22.75
C MET A 699 29.59 20.10 -21.58
N PHE A 700 29.83 21.40 -21.79
CA PHE A 700 30.27 22.36 -20.77
C PHE A 700 29.29 23.53 -20.58
N ALA A 701 28.02 23.39 -20.98
CA ALA A 701 27.05 24.47 -20.89
C ALA A 701 26.91 24.96 -19.44
N GLN A 702 26.95 26.27 -19.23
CA GLN A 702 26.81 26.97 -17.95
C GLN A 702 27.83 26.59 -16.86
N ALA A 703 28.90 25.86 -17.19
CA ALA A 703 29.98 25.57 -16.24
C ALA A 703 30.68 26.87 -15.81
N THR A 704 31.00 27.03 -14.52
CA THR A 704 31.49 28.31 -13.96
C THR A 704 32.99 28.31 -13.60
N TYR A 705 33.71 29.32 -14.13
CA TYR A 705 35.10 29.76 -13.85
C TYR A 705 36.27 28.78 -14.10
N TYR A 706 36.35 28.19 -15.30
CA TYR A 706 37.49 27.39 -15.76
C TYR A 706 37.94 27.67 -17.21
N THR A 707 39.16 27.25 -17.60
CA THR A 707 39.73 27.22 -18.97
C THR A 707 39.69 25.79 -19.54
N ALA A 708 38.77 25.42 -20.42
CA ALA A 708 38.72 24.05 -20.93
C ALA A 708 39.90 23.73 -21.88
N ASP A 709 40.87 22.92 -21.44
CA ASP A 709 41.92 22.37 -22.31
C ASP A 709 41.43 21.10 -23.03
N ILE A 710 40.98 21.30 -24.26
CA ILE A 710 40.50 20.25 -25.17
C ILE A 710 41.44 20.06 -26.36
N SER A 711 42.71 20.44 -26.22
CA SER A 711 43.68 20.50 -27.32
C SER A 711 43.96 19.14 -28.00
N HIS A 712 43.71 18.03 -27.30
CA HIS A 712 43.86 16.66 -27.81
C HIS A 712 42.54 16.03 -28.27
N PHE A 713 41.41 16.74 -28.17
CA PHE A 713 40.14 16.18 -28.59
C PHE A 713 40.12 15.93 -30.10
N ASP A 714 39.52 14.81 -30.50
CA ASP A 714 39.29 14.40 -31.87
C ASP A 714 37.81 14.61 -32.22
N PHE A 715 37.56 15.47 -33.21
CA PHE A 715 36.23 15.84 -33.68
C PHE A 715 35.80 15.05 -34.92
N SER A 716 36.59 14.09 -35.37
CA SER A 716 36.40 13.40 -36.66
C SER A 716 35.08 12.64 -36.79
N SER A 717 34.45 12.27 -35.67
CA SER A 717 33.15 11.60 -35.63
C SER A 717 31.99 12.49 -35.14
N VAL A 718 32.28 13.72 -34.70
CA VAL A 718 31.27 14.54 -34.00
C VAL A 718 30.25 15.13 -34.98
N GLU A 719 28.96 14.86 -34.73
CA GLU A 719 27.84 15.37 -35.54
C GLU A 719 27.13 16.58 -34.90
N ASN A 720 27.15 16.71 -33.57
CA ASN A 720 26.47 17.78 -32.83
C ASN A 720 27.40 18.40 -31.77
N MET A 721 27.65 19.72 -31.88
CA MET A 721 28.39 20.54 -30.91
C MET A 721 27.57 21.77 -30.47
N SER A 722 26.25 21.72 -30.64
CA SER A 722 25.39 22.82 -30.22
C SER A 722 25.52 23.08 -28.72
N LYS A 723 25.47 24.36 -28.32
CA LYS A 723 25.56 24.82 -26.92
C LYS A 723 26.82 24.40 -26.13
N MET A 724 27.84 23.81 -26.76
CA MET A 724 28.94 23.14 -26.07
C MET A 724 29.61 24.01 -24.99
N PHE A 725 29.71 25.33 -25.22
CA PHE A 725 30.30 26.31 -24.31
C PHE A 725 29.34 27.45 -23.95
N MET A 726 28.03 27.22 -24.10
CA MET A 726 26.97 28.18 -23.76
C MET A 726 27.10 28.60 -22.30
N GLY A 727 26.93 29.88 -21.97
CA GLY A 727 27.02 30.34 -20.58
C GLY A 727 25.68 30.59 -19.89
N GLY A 728 24.59 30.72 -20.64
CA GLY A 728 23.28 31.04 -20.06
C GLY A 728 22.13 30.38 -20.82
N THR A 729 21.14 31.18 -21.21
CA THR A 729 19.96 30.72 -21.95
C THR A 729 20.17 30.82 -23.47
N THR A 730 19.38 30.06 -24.22
CA THR A 730 19.26 30.20 -25.69
C THR A 730 18.34 31.36 -26.09
N GLU A 731 17.54 31.87 -25.17
CA GLU A 731 16.78 33.10 -25.31
C GLU A 731 17.73 34.29 -25.14
N VAL A 732 18.18 34.86 -26.26
CA VAL A 732 19.10 36.00 -26.28
C VAL A 732 18.29 37.29 -26.41
N SER A 733 18.53 38.24 -25.50
CA SER A 733 17.91 39.56 -25.50
C SER A 733 18.92 40.64 -25.15
N TYR A 734 18.52 41.90 -25.23
CA TYR A 734 19.30 43.00 -24.66
C TYR A 734 19.63 42.71 -23.19
N GLY A 735 20.90 42.90 -22.80
CA GLY A 735 21.39 42.55 -21.47
C GLY A 735 21.48 41.04 -21.19
N ALA A 736 21.63 40.18 -22.23
CA ALA A 736 21.72 38.71 -22.12
C ALA A 736 22.79 38.19 -21.16
N CYS A 737 23.72 39.05 -20.72
CA CYS A 737 24.75 38.74 -19.74
C CYS A 737 24.53 39.38 -18.34
N PRO A 738 23.43 39.09 -17.63
CA PRO A 738 23.22 39.61 -16.27
C PRO A 738 24.00 38.81 -15.21
N HIS A 739 24.37 37.55 -15.49
CA HIS A 739 25.05 36.63 -14.57
C HIS A 739 26.36 36.15 -15.17
N GLY A 740 27.46 36.15 -14.40
CA GLY A 740 28.81 35.75 -14.85
C GLY A 740 28.99 34.24 -15.00
N LEU A 741 28.18 33.60 -15.82
CA LEU A 741 28.20 32.16 -16.10
C LEU A 741 29.00 31.86 -17.39
N GLY A 742 29.47 30.61 -17.51
CA GLY A 742 30.32 30.15 -18.61
C GLY A 742 31.81 30.18 -18.30
N MET A 743 32.59 29.54 -19.17
CA MET A 743 34.05 29.42 -19.09
C MET A 743 34.78 30.68 -19.61
N SER A 744 36.01 30.89 -19.13
CA SER A 744 36.80 32.09 -19.45
C SER A 744 37.73 31.95 -20.66
N ASP A 745 38.17 30.73 -20.98
CA ASP A 745 38.96 30.42 -22.18
C ASP A 745 38.75 28.96 -22.62
N VAL A 746 39.01 28.69 -23.90
CA VAL A 746 39.02 27.35 -24.51
C VAL A 746 40.32 27.15 -25.26
N ILE A 747 41.01 26.04 -25.01
CA ILE A 747 42.19 25.63 -25.76
C ILE A 747 41.76 24.55 -26.76
N CYS A 748 41.38 24.98 -27.95
CA CYS A 748 40.99 24.10 -29.06
C CYS A 748 42.20 23.34 -29.64
N PRO A 749 41.97 22.22 -30.35
CA PRO A 749 43.01 21.53 -31.10
C PRO A 749 43.77 22.46 -32.06
N ALA A 750 45.10 22.35 -32.07
CA ALA A 750 45.95 23.22 -32.88
C ALA A 750 45.87 22.94 -34.39
N ASN A 751 45.62 21.68 -34.76
CA ASN A 751 45.51 21.22 -36.14
C ASN A 751 44.06 21.25 -36.61
N THR A 752 43.84 21.62 -37.88
CA THR A 752 42.52 21.56 -38.50
C THR A 752 42.05 20.11 -38.64
N GLN A 753 40.83 19.81 -38.18
CA GLN A 753 40.25 18.47 -38.22
C GLN A 753 39.05 18.39 -39.19
N THR A 754 38.90 17.30 -39.94
CA THR A 754 37.70 17.09 -40.76
C THR A 754 36.61 16.44 -39.91
N THR A 755 35.41 16.99 -39.90
CA THR A 755 34.31 16.56 -39.01
C THR A 755 32.96 16.55 -39.74
N PRO A 756 32.06 15.59 -39.44
CA PRO A 756 30.71 15.53 -40.02
C PRO A 756 29.70 16.46 -39.33
N VAL A 757 30.15 17.39 -38.47
CA VAL A 757 29.29 18.28 -37.67
C VAL A 757 28.21 18.96 -38.50
N LYS A 758 26.97 18.89 -38.00
CA LYS A 758 25.77 19.43 -38.67
C LYS A 758 25.39 20.80 -38.12
N THR A 759 25.68 21.04 -36.84
CA THR A 759 25.28 22.27 -36.14
C THR A 759 26.30 22.70 -35.09
N LEU A 760 26.52 24.02 -35.05
CA LEU A 760 27.21 24.76 -33.98
C LEU A 760 26.28 25.82 -33.39
N ALA A 761 24.97 25.59 -33.48
CA ALA A 761 23.97 26.50 -32.93
C ALA A 761 24.25 26.76 -31.44
N TYR A 762 24.23 28.02 -31.07
CA TYR A 762 24.42 28.50 -29.71
C TYR A 762 25.77 28.15 -29.04
N LEU A 763 26.82 27.89 -29.82
CA LEU A 763 28.11 27.36 -29.32
C LEU A 763 28.65 28.06 -28.06
N PHE A 764 28.69 29.39 -28.05
CA PHE A 764 29.13 30.22 -26.92
C PHE A 764 28.02 31.13 -26.37
N THR A 765 26.75 30.91 -26.75
CA THR A 765 25.68 31.86 -26.44
C THR A 765 25.61 32.22 -24.97
N SER A 766 25.47 33.52 -24.68
CA SER A 766 25.32 34.03 -23.32
C SER A 766 26.49 33.65 -22.39
N ASN A 767 27.68 33.37 -22.94
CA ASN A 767 28.89 33.18 -22.16
C ASN A 767 29.53 34.53 -21.82
N CYS A 768 29.39 34.94 -20.57
CA CYS A 768 29.79 36.27 -20.12
C CYS A 768 31.25 36.36 -19.70
N ASN A 769 31.92 35.21 -19.57
CA ASN A 769 33.31 35.12 -19.10
C ASN A 769 34.30 34.95 -20.25
N ILE A 770 33.85 34.49 -21.42
CA ILE A 770 34.72 34.34 -22.60
C ILE A 770 35.11 35.73 -23.14
N LYS A 771 36.42 36.01 -23.15
CA LYS A 771 36.97 37.29 -23.67
C LYS A 771 37.54 37.18 -25.07
N LYS A 772 37.79 35.96 -25.54
CA LYS A 772 38.37 35.65 -26.84
C LYS A 772 37.51 34.61 -27.52
N ILE A 773 36.92 34.97 -28.65
CA ILE A 773 36.23 33.98 -29.48
C ILE A 773 37.31 33.20 -30.23
N LYS A 774 37.38 31.89 -30.01
CA LYS A 774 38.22 30.96 -30.77
C LYS A 774 37.31 29.88 -31.35
N ALA A 775 37.00 29.99 -32.64
CA ALA A 775 36.22 28.94 -33.30
C ALA A 775 37.06 27.64 -33.40
N PRO A 776 36.42 26.46 -33.40
CA PRO A 776 37.12 25.21 -33.63
C PRO A 776 37.73 25.19 -35.05
N LYS A 777 38.99 24.77 -35.17
CA LYS A 777 39.68 24.64 -36.46
C LYS A 777 39.21 23.37 -37.17
N ILE A 778 38.26 23.50 -38.08
CA ILE A 778 37.56 22.37 -38.68
C ILE A 778 37.30 22.52 -40.18
N ILE A 779 37.26 21.38 -40.88
CA ILE A 779 36.66 21.23 -42.21
C ILE A 779 35.32 20.52 -42.01
N ALA A 780 34.22 21.17 -42.37
CA ALA A 780 32.88 20.79 -41.97
C ALA A 780 31.89 20.84 -43.15
N PRO A 781 31.98 19.89 -44.10
CA PRO A 781 31.16 19.89 -45.32
C PRO A 781 29.66 19.70 -45.06
N ASN A 782 29.28 19.28 -43.85
CA ASN A 782 27.90 19.06 -43.44
C ASN A 782 27.35 20.15 -42.51
N LEU A 783 28.14 21.17 -42.15
CA LEU A 783 27.73 22.20 -41.21
C LEU A 783 26.67 23.11 -41.87
N LYS A 784 25.42 23.03 -41.39
CA LYS A 784 24.29 23.78 -41.94
C LYS A 784 23.84 24.96 -41.09
N ASP A 785 24.08 24.90 -39.78
CA ASP A 785 23.48 25.82 -38.81
C ASP A 785 24.51 26.33 -37.81
N THR A 786 24.73 27.65 -37.81
CA THR A 786 25.61 28.36 -36.86
C THR A 786 24.84 29.47 -36.13
N ARG A 787 23.51 29.34 -36.02
CA ARG A 787 22.70 30.40 -35.42
C ARG A 787 23.16 30.72 -34.00
N TYR A 788 23.23 32.01 -33.69
CA TYR A 788 23.59 32.54 -32.37
C TYR A 788 24.91 32.05 -31.78
N ALA A 789 25.81 31.44 -32.58
CA ALA A 789 27.00 30.74 -32.08
C ALA A 789 27.91 31.62 -31.19
N PHE A 790 27.94 32.93 -31.43
CA PHE A 790 28.72 33.92 -30.68
C PHE A 790 27.84 35.08 -30.19
N ALA A 791 26.59 34.79 -29.83
CA ALA A 791 25.62 35.79 -29.40
C ALA A 791 25.61 36.01 -27.88
N GLY A 792 25.24 37.22 -27.45
CA GLY A 792 25.02 37.52 -26.03
C GLY A 792 26.29 37.50 -25.18
N LEU A 793 27.46 37.74 -25.75
CA LEU A 793 28.72 37.80 -25.03
C LEU A 793 28.92 39.19 -24.41
N LYS A 794 29.74 39.25 -23.36
CA LYS A 794 30.08 40.51 -22.68
C LYS A 794 31.32 41.16 -23.32
N GLU A 795 32.48 41.08 -22.69
CA GLU A 795 33.69 41.83 -23.09
C GLU A 795 34.59 41.01 -24.05
N VAL A 796 34.22 40.93 -25.33
CA VAL A 796 35.07 40.29 -26.36
C VAL A 796 36.14 41.26 -26.86
N THR A 797 37.41 40.85 -26.72
CA THR A 797 38.59 41.67 -27.06
C THR A 797 39.41 41.12 -28.23
N SER A 798 39.12 39.88 -28.66
CA SER A 798 39.79 39.20 -29.76
C SER A 798 38.87 38.15 -30.38
N ILE A 799 38.97 38.00 -31.71
CA ILE A 799 38.21 37.04 -32.51
C ILE A 799 39.21 36.29 -33.39
N ASP A 800 39.26 34.97 -33.24
CA ASP A 800 40.00 34.03 -34.08
C ASP A 800 39.00 33.06 -34.74
N LEU A 801 38.85 33.20 -36.05
CA LEU A 801 37.99 32.37 -36.92
C LEU A 801 38.82 31.61 -37.96
N ASP A 802 40.15 31.54 -37.78
CA ASP A 802 41.03 30.90 -38.76
C ASP A 802 40.70 29.41 -38.90
N ASN A 803 40.54 28.95 -40.14
CA ASN A 803 40.12 27.57 -40.46
C ASN A 803 38.76 27.19 -39.87
N PHE A 804 37.86 28.15 -39.66
CA PHE A 804 36.47 27.89 -39.33
C PHE A 804 35.65 27.71 -40.62
N ASP A 805 35.49 26.47 -41.08
CA ASP A 805 34.77 26.16 -42.32
C ASP A 805 33.27 26.44 -42.20
N THR A 806 32.84 27.52 -42.85
CA THR A 806 31.43 27.94 -42.98
C THR A 806 30.86 27.71 -44.38
N SER A 807 31.61 27.05 -45.28
CA SER A 807 31.28 26.94 -46.70
C SER A 807 29.94 26.27 -47.00
N SER A 808 29.46 25.43 -46.09
CA SER A 808 28.21 24.68 -46.24
C SER A 808 27.03 25.24 -45.46
N VAL A 809 27.26 26.31 -44.68
CA VAL A 809 26.27 26.92 -43.78
C VAL A 809 25.14 27.55 -44.58
N GLU A 810 23.89 27.25 -44.20
CA GLU A 810 22.68 27.81 -44.79
C GLU A 810 21.97 28.78 -43.84
N ASN A 811 22.08 28.56 -42.53
CA ASN A 811 21.50 29.41 -41.48
C ASN A 811 22.59 30.04 -40.60
N MET A 812 22.71 31.38 -40.67
CA MET A 812 23.64 32.19 -39.88
C MET A 812 22.90 33.26 -39.06
N GLU A 813 21.66 32.97 -38.69
CA GLU A 813 20.82 33.86 -37.88
C GLU A 813 21.55 34.28 -36.60
N GLY A 814 21.62 35.57 -36.32
CA GLY A 814 22.02 36.09 -35.01
C GLY A 814 23.43 35.74 -34.55
N MET A 815 24.32 35.26 -35.42
CA MET A 815 25.60 34.64 -35.02
C MET A 815 26.46 35.53 -34.11
N PHE A 816 26.42 36.85 -34.27
CA PHE A 816 27.12 37.84 -33.43
C PHE A 816 26.15 38.84 -32.76
N SER A 817 24.89 38.45 -32.58
CA SER A 817 23.85 39.32 -32.01
C SER A 817 23.99 39.52 -30.50
N PHE A 818 23.40 40.59 -29.98
CA PHE A 818 23.30 40.93 -28.55
C PHE A 818 24.65 41.00 -27.82
N ASN A 819 25.73 41.27 -28.54
CA ASN A 819 27.03 41.60 -27.98
C ASN A 819 27.06 43.09 -27.64
N ASP A 820 26.26 43.48 -26.65
CA ASP A 820 25.90 44.86 -26.30
C ASP A 820 26.78 45.49 -25.21
N THR A 821 27.94 44.89 -24.92
CA THR A 821 28.86 45.37 -23.88
C THR A 821 30.32 45.34 -24.35
N ASP A 822 30.83 46.44 -24.91
CA ASP A 822 32.23 46.58 -25.31
C ASP A 822 32.77 45.54 -26.33
N PHE A 823 31.90 44.96 -27.18
CA PHE A 823 32.28 44.00 -28.22
C PHE A 823 33.24 44.61 -29.25
N MET A 824 34.52 44.21 -29.19
CA MET A 824 35.58 44.72 -30.05
C MET A 824 35.65 46.26 -30.05
N LYS A 825 35.38 46.88 -28.90
CA LYS A 825 35.31 48.33 -28.73
C LYS A 825 36.57 49.04 -29.25
N ASP A 826 36.35 50.10 -30.02
CA ASP A 826 37.39 50.95 -30.63
C ASP A 826 38.38 50.22 -31.57
N GLN A 827 38.06 48.99 -32.00
CA GLN A 827 38.85 48.24 -32.97
C GLN A 827 38.23 48.27 -34.37
N HIS A 828 39.08 48.26 -35.40
CA HIS A 828 38.68 47.95 -36.77
C HIS A 828 38.77 46.44 -36.96
N ILE A 829 37.62 45.77 -37.07
CA ILE A 829 37.58 44.32 -37.21
C ILE A 829 37.13 43.92 -38.61
N LYS A 830 37.73 42.86 -39.15
CA LYS A 830 37.27 42.18 -40.36
C LYS A 830 36.72 40.81 -39.98
N ILE A 831 35.50 40.51 -40.40
CA ILE A 831 34.92 39.17 -40.26
C ILE A 831 34.95 38.51 -41.64
N SER A 832 35.85 37.54 -41.81
CA SER A 832 36.00 36.77 -43.05
C SER A 832 35.43 35.36 -42.85
N LEU A 833 34.34 35.05 -43.54
CA LEU A 833 33.64 33.76 -43.49
C LEU A 833 33.17 33.41 -44.91
N ASN A 834 33.10 32.12 -45.25
CA ASN A 834 32.49 31.71 -46.52
C ASN A 834 30.96 31.70 -46.37
N THR A 835 30.30 32.69 -46.97
CA THR A 835 28.84 32.86 -46.85
C THR A 835 28.08 32.50 -48.12
N SER A 836 28.76 31.93 -49.13
CA SER A 836 28.21 31.69 -50.48
C SER A 836 27.00 30.74 -50.53
N ASN A 837 26.73 29.99 -49.46
CA ASN A 837 25.56 29.12 -49.33
C ASN A 837 24.54 29.59 -48.28
N VAL A 838 24.81 30.69 -47.59
CA VAL A 838 23.94 31.22 -46.54
C VAL A 838 22.67 31.79 -47.16
N LYS A 839 21.52 31.38 -46.64
CA LYS A 839 20.18 31.85 -47.03
C LYS A 839 19.59 32.80 -45.99
N ASN A 840 19.88 32.57 -44.71
CA ASN A 840 19.39 33.38 -43.61
C ASN A 840 20.55 34.10 -42.88
N LYS A 841 20.52 35.44 -42.88
CA LYS A 841 21.41 36.32 -42.11
C LYS A 841 20.63 37.30 -41.22
N SER A 842 19.38 36.96 -40.88
CA SER A 842 18.62 37.79 -39.96
C SER A 842 19.35 37.94 -38.64
N LYS A 843 19.27 39.14 -38.06
CA LYS A 843 19.88 39.53 -36.80
C LYS A 843 21.39 39.35 -36.68
N LEU A 844 22.14 39.12 -37.77
CA LEU A 844 23.55 38.72 -37.70
C LEU A 844 24.41 39.51 -36.69
N PHE A 845 24.27 40.84 -36.68
CA PHE A 845 24.90 41.76 -35.73
C PHE A 845 23.88 42.60 -34.95
N HIS A 846 22.63 42.14 -34.82
CA HIS A 846 21.60 42.86 -34.10
C HIS A 846 22.02 43.13 -32.65
N TYR A 847 21.93 44.36 -32.16
CA TYR A 847 22.47 44.76 -30.84
C TYR A 847 23.97 44.52 -30.63
N ALA A 848 24.79 44.49 -31.70
CA ALA A 848 26.26 44.42 -31.56
C ALA A 848 26.88 45.82 -31.40
N TYR A 849 27.61 46.06 -30.32
CA TYR A 849 28.24 47.35 -30.00
C TYR A 849 29.66 47.46 -30.60
N VAL A 850 29.77 47.26 -31.91
CA VAL A 850 31.00 47.42 -32.70
C VAL A 850 31.00 48.75 -33.46
N SER A 851 32.11 49.48 -33.40
CA SER A 851 32.25 50.79 -34.06
C SER A 851 32.63 50.70 -35.54
N TYR A 852 33.50 49.74 -35.91
CA TYR A 852 34.03 49.57 -37.27
C TYR A 852 34.10 48.09 -37.65
N LEU A 853 33.41 47.73 -38.73
CA LEU A 853 33.25 46.34 -39.16
C LEU A 853 33.43 46.22 -40.68
N ASP A 854 34.39 45.40 -41.10
CA ASP A 854 34.61 45.00 -42.49
C ASP A 854 33.95 43.64 -42.76
N VAL A 855 32.93 43.66 -43.63
CA VAL A 855 32.15 42.51 -44.14
C VAL A 855 32.27 42.37 -45.67
N SER A 856 33.34 42.91 -46.26
CA SER A 856 33.54 42.93 -47.71
C SER A 856 33.68 41.54 -48.33
N ASP A 857 34.10 40.54 -47.55
CA ASP A 857 34.27 39.16 -48.01
C ASP A 857 32.96 38.37 -48.10
N PHE A 858 31.83 38.91 -47.61
CA PHE A 858 30.57 38.18 -47.59
C PHE A 858 29.92 38.13 -48.98
N ASP A 859 29.76 36.91 -49.52
CA ASP A 859 28.82 36.63 -50.60
C ASP A 859 27.41 36.54 -50.02
N VAL A 860 26.54 37.46 -50.44
CA VAL A 860 25.15 37.54 -50.00
C VAL A 860 24.15 37.24 -51.12
N SER A 861 24.62 36.75 -52.27
CA SER A 861 23.81 36.53 -53.48
C SER A 861 22.67 35.53 -53.31
N LYS A 862 22.76 34.64 -52.31
CA LYS A 862 21.72 33.64 -51.98
C LYS A 862 20.91 33.98 -50.72
N VAL A 863 21.21 35.09 -50.04
CA VAL A 863 20.55 35.45 -48.79
C VAL A 863 19.16 36.02 -49.10
N THR A 864 18.14 35.47 -48.47
CA THR A 864 16.74 35.89 -48.62
C THR A 864 16.26 36.75 -47.46
N ASP A 865 16.81 36.55 -46.27
CA ASP A 865 16.41 37.26 -45.04
C ASP A 865 17.60 38.04 -44.44
N PHE A 866 17.44 39.37 -44.43
CA PHE A 866 18.34 40.36 -43.84
C PHE A 866 17.67 41.13 -42.69
N SER A 867 16.54 40.62 -42.17
CA SER A 867 15.82 41.33 -41.10
C SER A 867 16.75 41.57 -39.91
N ASP A 868 16.81 42.81 -39.43
CA ASP A 868 17.63 43.23 -38.29
C ASP A 868 19.15 42.96 -38.42
N THR A 869 19.69 42.62 -39.60
CA THR A 869 21.11 42.22 -39.76
C THR A 869 22.10 43.19 -39.10
N PHE A 870 21.87 44.51 -39.22
CA PHE A 870 22.64 45.57 -38.58
C PHE A 870 21.76 46.48 -37.71
N GLY A 871 20.62 45.98 -37.23
CA GLY A 871 19.72 46.75 -36.37
C GLY A 871 20.31 46.96 -34.97
N TYR A 872 20.08 48.13 -34.38
CA TYR A 872 20.59 48.49 -33.04
C TYR A 872 22.12 48.38 -32.88
N THR A 873 22.90 48.70 -33.92
CA THR A 873 24.37 48.66 -33.87
C THR A 873 25.01 50.01 -33.56
N TRP A 874 26.30 50.01 -33.19
CA TRP A 874 27.12 51.22 -32.98
C TRP A 874 28.06 51.54 -34.14
N LEU A 875 27.78 51.00 -35.32
CA LEU A 875 28.59 51.19 -36.52
C LEU A 875 28.55 52.66 -36.98
N TYR A 876 29.71 53.24 -37.31
CA TYR A 876 29.79 54.58 -37.90
C TYR A 876 29.66 54.58 -39.42
N GLU A 877 30.30 53.59 -40.06
CA GLU A 877 30.26 53.39 -41.50
C GLU A 877 30.17 51.90 -41.83
N LEU A 878 29.57 51.59 -42.97
CA LEU A 878 29.42 50.22 -43.45
C LEU A 878 29.66 50.19 -44.96
N ASP A 879 30.56 49.31 -45.42
CA ASP A 879 30.85 49.12 -46.84
C ASP A 879 30.20 47.85 -47.37
N LEU A 880 29.14 48.03 -48.15
CA LEU A 880 28.35 46.99 -48.80
C LEU A 880 28.55 46.99 -50.32
N THR A 881 29.60 47.64 -50.83
CA THR A 881 29.86 47.79 -52.29
C THR A 881 29.88 46.44 -53.03
N GLY A 882 30.38 45.39 -52.38
CA GLY A 882 30.44 44.02 -52.93
C GLY A 882 29.15 43.20 -52.79
N TRP A 883 28.12 43.71 -52.12
CA TRP A 883 26.92 42.94 -51.83
C TRP A 883 25.97 42.89 -53.03
N ASN A 884 25.65 41.67 -53.48
CA ASN A 884 24.60 41.40 -54.46
C ASN A 884 23.34 40.93 -53.73
N THR A 885 22.34 41.80 -53.56
CA THR A 885 21.14 41.50 -52.78
C THR A 885 19.96 41.01 -53.63
N ILE A 886 20.22 40.47 -54.84
CA ILE A 886 19.16 40.07 -55.78
C ILE A 886 18.17 39.05 -55.19
N SER A 887 18.60 38.19 -54.27
CA SER A 887 17.74 37.17 -53.65
C SER A 887 16.96 37.66 -52.42
N ALA A 888 17.20 38.89 -51.96
CA ALA A 888 16.60 39.41 -50.74
C ALA A 888 15.07 39.54 -50.86
N THR A 889 14.35 38.98 -49.89
CA THR A 889 12.89 39.09 -49.75
C THR A 889 12.48 39.82 -48.48
N ASP A 890 13.31 39.79 -47.43
CA ASP A 890 13.09 40.51 -46.18
C ASP A 890 14.31 41.38 -45.82
N MET A 891 14.07 42.67 -45.59
CA MET A 891 15.03 43.67 -45.11
C MET A 891 14.45 44.49 -43.94
N THR A 892 13.47 43.94 -43.22
CA THR A 892 12.81 44.58 -42.07
C THR A 892 13.85 45.02 -41.05
N SER A 893 13.83 46.28 -40.65
CA SER A 893 14.76 46.84 -39.64
C SER A 893 16.25 46.62 -39.91
N MET A 894 16.67 46.34 -41.15
CA MET A 894 18.07 45.98 -41.46
C MET A 894 19.09 46.97 -40.89
N PHE A 895 18.79 48.28 -40.89
CA PHE A 895 19.60 49.34 -40.27
C PHE A 895 18.84 50.10 -39.17
N GLY A 896 17.68 49.59 -38.74
CA GLY A 896 16.82 50.25 -37.78
C GLY A 896 17.53 50.48 -36.44
N TYR A 897 17.30 51.63 -35.81
CA TYR A 897 17.86 52.03 -34.52
C TYR A 897 19.40 52.12 -34.43
N SER A 898 20.12 52.05 -35.56
CA SER A 898 21.57 52.16 -35.61
C SER A 898 22.03 53.61 -35.62
N ASN A 899 21.85 54.27 -34.47
CA ASN A 899 21.94 55.73 -34.31
C ASN A 899 23.34 56.33 -34.49
N TRP A 900 24.39 55.51 -34.63
CA TRP A 900 25.75 55.97 -34.87
C TRP A 900 26.14 55.98 -36.34
N LEU A 901 25.34 55.33 -37.18
CA LEU A 901 25.62 55.17 -38.60
C LEU A 901 25.53 56.53 -39.30
N GLN A 902 26.56 56.85 -40.08
CA GLN A 902 26.64 58.10 -40.85
C GLN A 902 26.72 57.83 -42.36
N LYS A 903 27.31 56.69 -42.75
CA LYS A 903 27.55 56.35 -44.16
C LYS A 903 27.34 54.86 -44.41
N ILE A 904 26.63 54.55 -45.47
CA ILE A 904 26.56 53.20 -46.05
C ILE A 904 27.06 53.31 -47.48
N TYR A 905 28.16 52.63 -47.81
CA TYR A 905 28.64 52.50 -49.18
C TYR A 905 27.97 51.31 -49.86
N ALA A 906 27.57 51.46 -51.12
CA ALA A 906 27.02 50.38 -51.92
C ALA A 906 27.42 50.55 -53.39
N SER A 907 27.11 49.54 -54.21
CA SER A 907 27.17 49.63 -55.67
C SER A 907 25.80 49.33 -56.27
N ASP A 908 25.70 49.37 -57.59
CA ASP A 908 24.48 49.05 -58.32
C ASP A 908 24.04 47.57 -58.17
N SER A 909 24.88 46.70 -57.55
CA SER A 909 24.50 45.32 -57.20
C SER A 909 23.60 45.23 -55.96
N PHE A 910 23.49 46.29 -55.16
CA PHE A 910 22.53 46.36 -54.07
C PHE A 910 21.15 46.72 -54.64
N VAL A 911 20.28 45.72 -54.75
CA VAL A 911 18.93 45.82 -55.32
C VAL A 911 17.87 45.38 -54.32
N THR A 912 16.68 45.99 -54.42
CA THR A 912 15.53 45.70 -53.53
C THR A 912 14.32 45.15 -54.29
N THR A 913 14.52 44.69 -55.53
CA THR A 913 13.43 44.34 -56.47
C THR A 913 12.56 43.17 -56.01
N ASN A 914 13.12 42.24 -55.24
CA ASN A 914 12.42 41.06 -54.71
C ASN A 914 11.98 41.22 -53.25
N VAL A 915 12.26 42.38 -52.64
CA VAL A 915 11.95 42.63 -51.22
C VAL A 915 10.45 42.82 -51.04
N THR A 916 9.84 41.96 -50.23
CA THR A 916 8.41 41.99 -49.88
C THR A 916 8.15 42.46 -48.45
N ALA A 917 9.15 42.38 -47.58
CA ALA A 917 9.10 42.86 -46.20
C ALA A 917 10.27 43.82 -45.94
N SER A 918 9.98 45.03 -45.47
CA SER A 918 10.99 46.08 -45.31
C SER A 918 10.58 47.13 -44.26
N ASP A 919 9.69 46.76 -43.34
CA ASP A 919 9.21 47.68 -42.34
C ASP A 919 10.40 48.15 -41.50
N ASN A 920 10.46 49.44 -41.17
CA ASN A 920 11.48 50.01 -40.29
C ASN A 920 12.94 49.91 -40.76
N ILE A 921 13.22 49.65 -42.04
CA ILE A 921 14.58 49.50 -42.58
C ILE A 921 15.56 50.63 -42.17
N PHE A 922 15.09 51.88 -42.10
CA PHE A 922 15.88 53.05 -41.69
C PHE A 922 15.30 53.74 -40.45
N TYR A 923 14.48 53.04 -39.67
CA TYR A 923 13.77 53.64 -38.54
C TYR A 923 14.75 54.18 -37.49
N LEU A 924 14.53 55.43 -37.05
CA LEU A 924 15.36 56.15 -36.09
C LEU A 924 16.85 56.29 -36.47
N LEU A 925 17.24 56.15 -37.75
CA LEU A 925 18.51 56.71 -38.17
C LEU A 925 18.51 58.23 -37.91
N PRO A 926 19.60 58.82 -37.39
CA PRO A 926 19.53 60.18 -36.88
C PRO A 926 19.40 61.19 -38.00
N GLU A 927 18.23 61.84 -38.10
CA GLU A 927 17.95 62.86 -39.11
C GLU A 927 18.92 64.06 -39.03
N ALA A 928 19.61 64.26 -37.92
CA ALA A 928 20.58 65.33 -37.77
C ALA A 928 21.93 65.04 -38.47
N HIS A 929 22.27 63.77 -38.75
CA HIS A 929 23.60 63.42 -39.27
C HIS A 929 23.63 62.36 -40.38
N TYR A 930 22.60 61.51 -40.54
CA TYR A 930 22.57 60.57 -41.66
C TYR A 930 22.07 61.25 -42.94
N ARG A 931 22.87 61.21 -44.01
CA ARG A 931 22.51 61.69 -45.35
C ARG A 931 23.01 60.73 -46.43
N GLY A 932 22.28 60.66 -47.54
CA GLY A 932 22.77 60.02 -48.75
C GLY A 932 24.06 60.66 -49.27
N GLY A 933 24.78 59.97 -50.16
CA GLY A 933 26.10 60.43 -50.65
C GLY A 933 26.12 61.78 -51.35
N ALA A 934 24.98 62.25 -51.89
CA ALA A 934 24.82 63.56 -52.48
C ALA A 934 24.13 64.57 -51.53
N GLY A 935 23.95 64.20 -50.26
CA GLY A 935 23.35 65.03 -49.22
C GLY A 935 21.83 64.91 -49.09
N SER A 936 21.19 63.94 -49.74
CA SER A 936 19.72 63.77 -49.69
C SER A 936 19.22 63.38 -48.29
N HIS A 937 18.03 63.89 -47.96
CA HIS A 937 17.24 63.39 -46.84
C HIS A 937 16.55 62.08 -47.23
N ILE A 938 16.50 61.13 -46.31
CA ILE A 938 15.81 59.85 -46.49
C ILE A 938 14.63 59.72 -45.53
N GLN A 939 13.66 58.89 -45.89
CA GLN A 939 12.59 58.49 -44.99
C GLN A 939 12.73 57.00 -44.65
N ASN A 940 12.03 56.57 -43.61
CA ASN A 940 11.92 55.15 -43.25
C ASN A 940 11.09 54.37 -44.30
N ASN A 941 11.69 54.10 -45.46
CA ASN A 941 11.07 53.41 -46.57
C ASN A 941 12.13 52.77 -47.47
N ILE A 942 11.88 51.52 -47.91
CA ILE A 942 12.76 50.75 -48.79
C ILE A 942 13.10 51.45 -50.11
N ARG A 943 12.25 52.38 -50.58
CA ARG A 943 12.49 53.16 -51.81
C ARG A 943 13.76 54.00 -51.76
N TYR A 944 14.28 54.32 -50.57
CA TYR A 944 15.53 55.06 -50.42
C TYR A 944 16.77 54.13 -50.37
N ALA A 945 16.62 52.81 -50.37
CA ALA A 945 17.73 51.85 -50.29
C ALA A 945 18.45 51.66 -51.64
N HIS A 946 19.03 52.74 -52.17
CA HIS A 946 19.87 52.78 -53.36
C HIS A 946 20.90 53.93 -53.27
N ILE A 947 21.81 54.00 -54.25
CA ILE A 947 22.80 55.07 -54.38
C ILE A 947 22.10 56.43 -54.53
N ASP A 948 22.52 57.41 -53.73
CA ASP A 948 21.96 58.75 -53.76
C ASP A 948 22.30 59.50 -55.05
N GLY A 949 21.26 59.84 -55.83
CA GLY A 949 21.36 60.66 -57.03
C GLY A 949 21.12 62.16 -56.78
N GLY A 950 21.09 62.59 -55.51
CA GLY A 950 20.73 63.94 -55.10
C GLY A 950 19.22 64.17 -55.15
N THR A 951 18.79 65.43 -55.20
CA THR A 951 17.36 65.81 -55.10
C THR A 951 16.46 65.20 -56.18
N ALA A 952 17.01 64.78 -57.33
CA ALA A 952 16.27 64.14 -58.41
C ALA A 952 15.96 62.65 -58.15
N ASN A 953 16.78 61.99 -57.32
CA ASN A 953 16.63 60.57 -56.98
C ASN A 953 17.25 60.32 -55.60
N PRO A 954 16.59 60.75 -54.51
CA PRO A 954 17.16 60.71 -53.16
C PRO A 954 17.38 59.26 -52.72
N GLY A 955 18.62 58.92 -52.38
CA GLY A 955 18.99 57.59 -51.90
C GLY A 955 19.71 57.65 -50.55
N ALA A 956 19.78 56.52 -49.86
CA ALA A 956 20.44 56.38 -48.56
C ALA A 956 21.94 56.08 -48.69
N PHE A 957 22.42 55.62 -49.85
CA PHE A 957 23.76 55.06 -49.98
C PHE A 957 24.74 56.00 -50.69
N TRP A 958 26.02 55.82 -50.35
CA TRP A 958 27.18 56.45 -50.95
C TRP A 958 27.76 55.54 -52.02
N ARG A 959 28.26 56.11 -53.12
CA ARG A 959 29.01 55.36 -54.13
C ARG A 959 30.49 55.36 -53.74
N LYS A 960 31.14 54.20 -53.76
CA LYS A 960 32.58 54.04 -53.54
C LYS A 960 33.29 53.58 -54.81
#